data_AF-A0A9Y2ICC3-F1
#
_entry.id   AF-A0A9Y2ICC3-F1
#
_cell.length_a   1.000
_cell.length_b   1.000
_cell.length_c   1.000
_cell.angle_alpha   90.00
_cell.angle_beta   90.00
_cell.angle_gamma   90.00
#
_symmetry.space_group_name_H-M   'P 1'
#
loop_
_entity.id
_entity.type
_entity.pdbx_description
1 polymer ?
#
loop_
_entity_poly.entity_id
_entity_poly.type
_entity_poly.pdbx_seq_one_letter_code
_entity_poly.pdbx_strand_id
1 'polypeptide(L)'
;MNPNADATGGTTLAKRVASLDDAVQAMAETREFGKHAKLRRVLEALRRVLLQPGGAAAVQARAQALDEAGLYLGTDWASPEILLPALVGPGLHSGEADTVVIEAASELRMLAVALGEYTHPTLSAEDARGFLSQVLAMNLELLFTPPTEAERAHEGRTAQLIRELFRHLADGIGYASVLDKLVEEIWRILRQRPIQVEQVQSLITRISVYRGDPEVDLGPNSGQGLDRLITSLFGTTEACREDPGFDIFRSRLEAMDAGGLQYEASGFARAMHDTGLVSPYHAQLLRFVRNEGDYLVAEALGLSDTGRNCLLRYRDLVHQLIEEAVHPETAQCVYGLALLLDRGILHEPPVVPALWRQLSLTLGPAARERLTAVFGPAPDAKARLTAGVLSMLGLPLGVGQGDNPTCQSARALSMWAGNDPDYLLQMVVWAARDDEVTMHFEGQPISSRESEGGVARTLPVDLDPVSLLVVPHLDRIYAEMGRRCADRPGDPHRWVNPEFHGWWAFRGFRINVDVATGNLIDLDEFLRAFHASYHPAYNGDQPLIHPQPAGVAVTDSAARYVGWHAITILRVAPDPHDVMRVYFFNPNNDSGQDWGDGVVVSTAGNGERFGEASLPFGQFASRLYIFHVDPLEHGEPEKVPAEDVERIVGYVERSWGVDRLPAGSLQAAPRPH
;
A
#
# COMPACT_ATOMS: atom_id res chain seq x y z
N MET A 1 15.20 25.05 42.01
CA MET A 1 14.31 24.16 42.78
C MET A 1 13.11 24.96 43.26
N ASN A 2 11.95 24.75 42.65
CA ASN A 2 10.68 25.36 43.03
C ASN A 2 9.77 24.21 43.52
N PRO A 3 9.42 24.07 44.81
CA PRO A 3 8.79 22.85 45.32
C PRO A 3 7.27 22.71 45.07
N ASN A 4 6.64 23.64 44.34
CA ASN A 4 5.17 23.78 44.36
C ASN A 4 4.44 23.38 43.06
N ALA A 5 5.12 22.97 41.98
CA ALA A 5 4.44 22.59 40.74
C ALA A 5 3.97 21.12 40.74
N ASP A 6 4.78 20.19 41.28
CA ASP A 6 4.47 18.75 41.25
C ASP A 6 3.34 18.34 42.22
N ALA A 7 3.20 19.01 43.37
CA ALA A 7 2.19 18.65 44.38
C ALA A 7 0.74 18.98 43.96
N THR A 8 0.54 20.01 43.13
CA THR A 8 -0.79 20.43 42.64
C THR A 8 -1.31 19.59 41.46
N GLY A 9 -0.41 19.01 40.65
CA GLY A 9 -0.77 18.12 39.55
C GLY A 9 -1.36 16.79 40.04
N GLY A 10 -0.72 16.16 41.02
CA GLY A 10 -1.16 14.87 41.57
C GLY A 10 -2.54 14.91 42.24
N THR A 11 -2.88 16.01 42.93
CA THR A 11 -4.21 16.18 43.57
C THR A 11 -5.34 16.46 42.57
N THR A 12 -5.03 17.05 41.42
CA THR A 12 -6.00 17.28 40.34
C THR A 12 -6.28 16.01 39.56
N LEU A 13 -5.22 15.26 39.18
CA LEU A 13 -5.34 13.96 38.53
C LEU A 13 -6.19 13.00 39.37
N ALA A 14 -5.89 12.86 40.67
CA ALA A 14 -6.64 11.98 41.56
C ALA A 14 -8.15 12.26 41.58
N LYS A 15 -8.56 13.53 41.56
CA LYS A 15 -9.99 13.92 41.49
C LYS A 15 -10.62 13.58 40.14
N ARG A 16 -9.88 13.78 39.03
CA ARG A 16 -10.37 13.44 37.69
C ARG A 16 -10.51 11.93 37.51
N VAL A 17 -9.56 11.18 38.05
CA VAL A 17 -9.56 9.73 38.08
C VAL A 17 -10.74 9.19 38.90
N ALA A 18 -11.00 9.72 40.09
CA ALA A 18 -12.19 9.31 40.86
C ALA A 18 -13.50 9.55 40.09
N SER A 19 -13.61 10.67 39.37
CA SER A 19 -14.77 10.95 38.51
C SER A 19 -14.87 10.01 37.30
N LEU A 20 -13.74 9.51 36.79
CA LEU A 20 -13.71 8.49 35.74
C LEU A 20 -14.19 7.16 36.30
N ASP A 21 -13.68 6.74 37.46
CA ASP A 21 -14.08 5.51 38.15
C ASP A 21 -15.61 5.48 38.40
N ASP A 22 -16.18 6.58 38.89
CA ASP A 22 -17.64 6.72 39.06
C ASP A 22 -18.43 6.61 37.74
N ALA A 23 -17.86 7.11 36.64
CA ALA A 23 -18.51 7.05 35.33
C ALA A 23 -18.45 5.64 34.73
N VAL A 24 -17.31 4.97 34.86
CA VAL A 24 -17.08 3.58 34.44
C VAL A 24 -17.97 2.63 35.22
N GLN A 25 -18.04 2.78 36.55
CA GLN A 25 -18.93 1.98 37.40
C GLN A 25 -20.40 2.15 36.99
N ALA A 26 -20.85 3.39 36.78
CA ALA A 26 -22.21 3.66 36.34
C ALA A 26 -22.52 3.05 34.95
N MET A 27 -21.52 2.95 34.07
CA MET A 27 -21.67 2.29 32.77
C MET A 27 -21.70 0.77 32.89
N ALA A 28 -20.83 0.18 33.73
CA ALA A 28 -20.78 -1.25 34.01
C ALA A 28 -22.09 -1.77 34.64
N GLU A 29 -22.70 -0.99 35.54
CA GLU A 29 -23.99 -1.31 36.18
C GLU A 29 -25.20 -1.13 35.24
N THR A 30 -25.01 -0.45 34.09
CA THR A 30 -26.07 -0.22 33.12
C THR A 30 -26.22 -1.43 32.19
N ARG A 31 -27.46 -1.86 31.94
CA ARG A 31 -27.75 -2.91 30.95
C ARG A 31 -27.25 -2.51 29.57
N GLU A 32 -26.85 -3.49 28.77
CA GLU A 32 -26.21 -3.31 27.46
C GLU A 32 -26.92 -2.29 26.56
N PHE A 33 -28.24 -2.43 26.36
CA PHE A 33 -29.03 -1.50 25.54
C PHE A 33 -29.03 -0.05 26.03
N GLY A 34 -28.70 0.22 27.29
CA GLY A 34 -28.66 1.55 27.90
C GLY A 34 -27.26 2.16 27.99
N LYS A 35 -26.19 1.41 27.68
CA LYS A 35 -24.80 1.85 27.82
C LYS A 35 -24.46 3.04 26.92
N HIS A 36 -25.07 3.14 25.74
CA HIS A 36 -24.93 4.30 24.83
C HIS A 36 -25.25 5.64 25.52
N ALA A 37 -26.22 5.66 26.46
CA ALA A 37 -26.59 6.86 27.21
C ALA A 37 -25.54 7.28 28.26
N LYS A 38 -24.59 6.39 28.59
CA LYS A 38 -23.48 6.65 29.54
C LYS A 38 -22.16 6.95 28.84
N LEU A 39 -22.00 6.54 27.58
CA LEU A 39 -20.77 6.65 26.80
C LEU A 39 -20.18 8.07 26.83
N ARG A 40 -20.99 9.10 26.52
CA ARG A 40 -20.54 10.50 26.53
C ARG A 40 -19.94 10.94 27.87
N ARG A 41 -20.52 10.49 28.99
CA ARG A 41 -20.01 10.81 30.33
C ARG A 41 -18.62 10.18 30.56
N VAL A 42 -18.41 8.96 30.08
CA VAL A 42 -17.12 8.26 30.17
C VAL A 42 -16.08 8.92 29.28
N LEU A 43 -16.41 9.23 28.02
CA LEU A 43 -15.51 9.93 27.09
C LEU A 43 -15.09 11.31 27.61
N GLU A 44 -16.02 12.09 28.17
CA GLU A 44 -15.70 13.38 28.79
C GLU A 44 -14.78 13.23 30.02
N ALA A 45 -14.95 12.16 30.81
CA ALA A 45 -14.09 11.87 31.96
C ALA A 45 -12.69 11.42 31.51
N LEU A 46 -12.61 10.51 30.54
CA LEU A 46 -11.35 10.05 29.92
C LEU A 46 -10.56 11.23 29.37
N ARG A 47 -11.19 12.09 28.57
CA ARG A 47 -10.55 13.28 28.01
C ARG A 47 -9.91 14.17 29.08
N ARG A 48 -10.60 14.35 30.22
CA ARG A 48 -10.07 15.16 31.34
C ARG A 48 -8.91 14.49 32.06
N VAL A 49 -8.85 13.17 32.10
CA VAL A 49 -7.72 12.42 32.67
C VAL A 49 -6.53 12.45 31.71
N LEU A 50 -6.73 12.16 30.42
CA LEU A 50 -5.68 12.13 29.41
C LEU A 50 -4.97 13.48 29.20
N LEU A 51 -5.65 14.60 29.49
CA LEU A 51 -5.06 15.95 29.45
C LEU A 51 -4.21 16.31 30.68
N GLN A 52 -4.00 15.40 31.63
CA GLN A 52 -3.19 15.64 32.82
C GLN A 52 -1.86 14.87 32.74
N PRO A 53 -0.77 15.42 33.29
CA PRO A 53 0.47 14.66 33.45
C PRO A 53 0.21 13.35 34.20
N GLY A 54 0.69 12.22 33.65
CA GLY A 54 0.43 10.88 34.18
C GLY A 54 -0.96 10.31 33.83
N GLY A 55 -1.75 11.01 33.01
CA GLY A 55 -3.08 10.59 32.58
C GLY A 55 -3.09 9.28 31.79
N ALA A 56 -2.13 9.10 30.87
CA ALA A 56 -1.98 7.87 30.08
C ALA A 56 -1.81 6.63 30.98
N ALA A 57 -0.87 6.66 31.92
CA ALA A 57 -0.67 5.61 32.90
C ALA A 57 -1.93 5.36 33.76
N ALA A 58 -2.64 6.41 34.16
CA ALA A 58 -3.86 6.28 34.95
C ALA A 58 -5.01 5.60 34.18
N VAL A 59 -5.12 5.85 32.87
CA VAL A 59 -6.10 5.20 31.98
C VAL A 59 -5.69 3.75 31.67
N GLN A 60 -4.41 3.48 31.38
CA GLN A 60 -3.87 2.13 31.18
C GLN A 60 -4.19 1.22 32.38
N ALA A 61 -3.96 1.69 33.61
CA ALA A 61 -4.26 0.94 34.82
C ALA A 61 -5.76 0.58 34.99
N ARG A 62 -6.64 1.18 34.17
CA ARG A 62 -8.08 0.96 34.14
C ARG A 62 -8.55 0.30 32.84
N ALA A 63 -7.62 -0.13 31.98
CA ALA A 63 -7.94 -0.71 30.67
C ALA A 63 -8.99 -1.83 30.77
N GLN A 64 -8.78 -2.80 31.67
CA GLN A 64 -9.73 -3.90 31.90
C GLN A 64 -11.11 -3.39 32.33
N ALA A 65 -11.18 -2.47 33.29
CA ALA A 65 -12.46 -1.96 33.78
C ALA A 65 -13.22 -1.15 32.71
N LEU A 66 -12.51 -0.39 31.87
CA LEU A 66 -13.10 0.36 30.76
C LEU A 66 -13.66 -0.58 29.69
N ASP A 67 -12.91 -1.63 29.37
CA ASP A 67 -13.29 -2.65 28.39
C ASP A 67 -14.52 -3.44 28.86
N GLU A 68 -14.49 -3.98 30.08
CA GLU A 68 -15.60 -4.72 30.69
C GLU A 68 -16.85 -3.84 30.91
N ALA A 69 -16.68 -2.55 31.19
CA ALA A 69 -17.79 -1.60 31.27
C ALA A 69 -18.47 -1.41 29.91
N GLY A 70 -17.84 -1.79 28.81
CA GLY A 70 -18.37 -1.73 27.45
C GLY A 70 -18.08 -0.40 26.75
N LEU A 71 -16.95 0.25 27.06
CA LEU A 71 -16.53 1.49 26.40
C LEU A 71 -16.58 1.38 24.86
N TYR A 72 -16.15 0.24 24.33
CA TYR A 72 -16.01 0.00 22.89
C TYR A 72 -17.25 -0.65 22.26
N LEU A 73 -18.29 -0.95 23.04
CA LEU A 73 -19.44 -1.72 22.57
C LEU A 73 -20.10 -1.08 21.34
N GLY A 74 -20.27 -1.88 20.27
CA GLY A 74 -20.89 -1.44 19.02
C GLY A 74 -19.95 -0.67 18.08
N THR A 75 -18.64 -0.75 18.31
CA THR A 75 -17.59 -0.14 17.47
C THR A 75 -16.53 -1.16 17.11
N ASP A 76 -15.69 -0.88 16.10
CA ASP A 76 -14.58 -1.78 15.72
C ASP A 76 -13.55 -1.94 16.84
N TRP A 77 -13.38 -0.93 17.71
CA TRP A 77 -12.53 -1.04 18.90
C TRP A 77 -13.00 -2.13 19.89
N ALA A 78 -14.21 -2.69 19.77
CA ALA A 78 -14.65 -3.82 20.57
C ALA A 78 -13.87 -5.11 20.29
N SER A 79 -13.28 -5.22 19.10
CA SER A 79 -12.47 -6.35 18.65
C SER A 79 -11.04 -5.87 18.46
N PRO A 80 -10.20 -5.85 19.49
CA PRO A 80 -8.83 -5.34 19.34
C PRO A 80 -7.97 -6.15 18.36
N GLU A 81 -8.27 -7.44 18.16
CA GLU A 81 -7.54 -8.34 17.27
C GLU A 81 -7.66 -8.03 15.76
N ILE A 82 -8.59 -7.16 15.37
CA ILE A 82 -8.81 -6.74 13.97
C ILE A 82 -8.36 -5.30 13.70
N LEU A 83 -7.88 -4.57 14.71
CA LEU A 83 -7.49 -3.18 14.55
C LEU A 83 -6.27 -3.07 13.63
N LEU A 84 -6.25 -2.01 12.82
CA LEU A 84 -5.19 -1.76 11.83
C LEU A 84 -4.29 -0.61 12.29
N PRO A 85 -2.97 -0.83 12.44
CA PRO A 85 -2.02 0.22 12.85
C PRO A 85 -2.05 1.48 11.97
N ALA A 86 -2.31 1.31 10.68
CA ALA A 86 -2.40 2.39 9.70
C ALA A 86 -3.53 3.39 9.99
N LEU A 87 -4.59 2.99 10.70
CA LEU A 87 -5.73 3.84 11.00
C LEU A 87 -5.56 4.64 12.29
N VAL A 88 -4.62 4.27 13.16
CA VAL A 88 -4.41 4.91 14.48
C VAL A 88 -3.97 6.37 14.30
N GLY A 89 -3.03 6.64 13.39
CA GLY A 89 -2.56 7.99 13.08
C GLY A 89 -3.72 8.91 12.67
N PRO A 90 -4.45 8.61 11.58
CA PRO A 90 -5.64 9.35 11.18
C PRO A 90 -6.71 9.45 12.27
N GLY A 91 -6.93 8.39 13.05
CA GLY A 91 -7.88 8.38 14.16
C GLY A 91 -7.54 9.40 15.26
N LEU A 92 -6.25 9.49 15.62
CA LEU A 92 -5.76 10.44 16.62
C LEU A 92 -5.75 11.89 16.13
N HIS A 93 -5.63 12.13 14.83
CA HIS A 93 -5.70 13.46 14.22
C HIS A 93 -7.11 13.83 13.74
N SER A 94 -8.13 13.03 14.10
CA SER A 94 -9.52 13.30 13.75
C SER A 94 -10.00 14.64 14.32
N GLY A 95 -10.82 15.36 13.54
CA GLY A 95 -11.52 16.56 14.02
C GLY A 95 -12.57 16.28 15.10
N GLU A 96 -12.99 15.01 15.25
CA GLU A 96 -13.95 14.58 16.25
C GLU A 96 -13.24 14.14 17.55
N ALA A 97 -13.39 14.94 18.61
CA ALA A 97 -12.68 14.74 19.87
C ALA A 97 -13.00 13.39 20.56
N ASP A 98 -14.20 12.86 20.36
CA ASP A 98 -14.62 11.58 20.92
C ASP A 98 -13.86 10.41 20.27
N THR A 99 -13.60 10.49 18.96
CA THR A 99 -12.76 9.53 18.21
C THR A 99 -11.33 9.52 18.73
N VAL A 100 -10.73 10.69 18.95
CA VAL A 100 -9.36 10.78 19.47
C VAL A 100 -9.25 10.16 20.87
N VAL A 101 -10.27 10.35 21.72
CA VAL A 101 -10.27 9.83 23.09
C VAL A 101 -10.46 8.31 23.13
N ILE A 102 -11.36 7.76 22.30
CA ILE A 102 -11.55 6.31 22.24
C ILE A 102 -10.34 5.60 21.63
N GLU A 103 -9.73 6.20 20.60
CA GLU A 103 -8.49 5.72 19.98
C GLU A 103 -7.36 5.70 21.02
N ALA A 104 -7.11 6.81 21.72
CA ALA A 104 -6.10 6.87 22.78
C ALA A 104 -6.34 5.86 23.90
N ALA A 105 -7.60 5.63 24.30
CA ALA A 105 -7.94 4.61 25.29
C ALA A 105 -7.71 3.19 24.75
N SER A 106 -7.97 2.94 23.47
CA SER A 106 -7.68 1.65 22.81
C SER A 106 -6.19 1.36 22.81
N GLU A 107 -5.34 2.32 22.46
CA GLU A 107 -3.88 2.15 22.47
C GLU A 107 -3.36 1.81 23.88
N LEU A 108 -3.92 2.45 24.91
CA LEU A 108 -3.58 2.16 26.30
C LEU A 108 -4.10 0.78 26.77
N ARG A 109 -5.21 0.30 26.21
CA ARG A 109 -5.66 -1.09 26.40
C ARG A 109 -4.68 -2.06 25.75
N MET A 110 -4.25 -1.81 24.51
CA MET A 110 -3.24 -2.63 23.83
C MET A 110 -1.95 -2.69 24.67
N LEU A 111 -1.53 -1.56 25.27
CA LEU A 111 -0.34 -1.52 26.10
C LEU A 111 -0.49 -2.36 27.38
N ALA A 112 -1.63 -2.25 28.07
CA ALA A 112 -1.91 -3.06 29.25
C ALA A 112 -1.86 -4.57 28.93
N VAL A 113 -2.35 -4.98 27.76
CA VAL A 113 -2.28 -6.38 27.29
C VAL A 113 -0.84 -6.77 26.96
N ALA A 114 -0.10 -5.94 26.24
CA ALA A 114 1.30 -6.18 25.86
C ALA A 114 2.26 -6.32 27.05
N LEU A 115 1.94 -5.67 28.18
CA LEU A 115 2.66 -5.73 29.45
C LEU A 115 2.18 -6.86 30.37
N GLY A 116 1.10 -7.56 30.01
CA GLY A 116 0.49 -8.61 30.84
C GLY A 116 -0.28 -8.11 32.04
N GLU A 117 -0.58 -6.81 32.10
CA GLU A 117 -1.40 -6.18 33.14
C GLU A 117 -2.89 -6.48 32.96
N TYR A 118 -3.31 -6.74 31.71
CA TYR A 118 -4.66 -7.16 31.36
C TYR A 118 -4.60 -8.41 30.48
N THR A 119 -5.23 -9.50 30.92
CA THR A 119 -5.39 -10.70 30.09
C THR A 119 -6.67 -10.60 29.27
N HIS A 120 -6.56 -10.18 28.00
CA HIS A 120 -7.71 -10.06 27.09
C HIS A 120 -8.14 -11.45 26.54
N PRO A 121 -9.45 -11.73 26.38
CA PRO A 121 -9.91 -13.03 25.92
C PRO A 121 -9.49 -13.41 24.49
N THR A 122 -9.37 -12.43 23.59
CA THR A 122 -9.13 -12.64 22.14
C THR A 122 -7.76 -12.14 21.66
N LEU A 123 -7.02 -11.41 22.49
CA LEU A 123 -5.77 -10.75 22.09
C LEU A 123 -4.62 -11.23 22.97
N SER A 124 -3.55 -11.72 22.35
CA SER A 124 -2.34 -12.13 23.06
C SER A 124 -1.42 -10.94 23.36
N ALA A 125 -0.56 -11.07 24.37
CA ALA A 125 0.43 -10.05 24.70
C ALA A 125 1.45 -9.82 23.56
N GLU A 126 1.74 -10.86 22.78
CA GLU A 126 2.64 -10.77 21.63
C GLU A 126 2.01 -9.97 20.49
N ASP A 127 0.75 -10.26 20.15
CA ASP A 127 0.02 -9.54 19.10
C ASP A 127 -0.18 -8.06 19.46
N ALA A 128 -0.54 -7.78 20.72
CA ALA A 128 -0.67 -6.42 21.23
C ALA A 128 0.64 -5.63 21.12
N ARG A 129 1.78 -6.28 21.44
CA ARG A 129 3.12 -5.69 21.30
C ARG A 129 3.48 -5.46 19.83
N GLY A 130 3.16 -6.40 18.95
CA GLY A 130 3.35 -6.29 17.51
C GLY A 130 2.57 -5.10 16.93
N PHE A 131 1.29 -4.99 17.27
CA PHE A 131 0.41 -3.89 16.89
C PHE A 131 0.99 -2.53 17.32
N LEU A 132 1.30 -2.36 18.60
CA LEU A 132 1.85 -1.09 19.11
C LEU A 132 3.22 -0.75 18.52
N SER A 133 4.04 -1.75 18.23
CA SER A 133 5.33 -1.52 17.55
C SER A 133 5.13 -0.93 16.16
N GLN A 134 4.12 -1.41 15.40
CA GLN A 134 3.77 -0.84 14.10
C GLN A 134 3.16 0.57 14.23
N VAL A 135 2.28 0.81 15.21
CA VAL A 135 1.71 2.14 15.48
C VAL A 135 2.81 3.17 15.76
N LEU A 136 3.76 2.83 16.62
CA LEU A 136 4.90 3.69 16.96
C LEU A 136 5.81 3.93 15.74
N ALA A 137 6.03 2.88 14.94
CA ALA A 137 6.82 2.92 13.72
C ALA A 137 6.21 3.82 12.62
N MET A 138 4.89 3.78 12.44
CA MET A 138 4.20 4.59 11.43
C MET A 138 4.07 6.06 11.84
N ASN A 139 4.20 6.37 13.13
CA ASN A 139 4.00 7.71 13.68
C ASN A 139 5.25 8.23 14.43
N LEU A 140 6.44 7.83 13.98
CA LEU A 140 7.72 8.19 14.61
C LEU A 140 7.88 9.71 14.87
N GLU A 141 7.32 10.56 14.01
CA GLU A 141 7.44 12.02 14.20
C GLU A 141 6.74 12.54 15.47
N LEU A 142 5.74 11.83 15.99
CA LEU A 142 5.11 12.14 17.28
C LEU A 142 6.04 11.86 18.47
N LEU A 143 6.93 10.88 18.32
CA LEU A 143 7.92 10.50 19.33
C LEU A 143 9.14 11.42 19.34
N PHE A 144 9.60 11.86 18.16
CA PHE A 144 10.96 12.38 18.00
C PHE A 144 11.08 13.81 17.47
N THR A 145 10.00 14.43 16.97
CA THR A 145 10.06 15.80 16.42
C THR A 145 9.29 16.76 17.33
N PRO A 146 9.77 17.95 17.69
CA PRO A 146 8.96 18.93 18.42
C PRO A 146 7.74 19.41 17.60
N PRO A 147 6.61 19.76 18.24
CA PRO A 147 5.38 20.10 17.52
C PRO A 147 5.53 21.30 16.60
N THR A 148 5.11 21.11 15.34
CA THR A 148 5.10 22.17 14.34
C THR A 148 4.15 23.30 14.76
N GLU A 149 4.35 24.50 14.22
CA GLU A 149 3.46 25.63 14.52
C GLU A 149 2.05 25.42 13.94
N ALA A 150 1.94 24.64 12.86
CA ALA A 150 0.68 24.18 12.28
C ALA A 150 -0.07 23.21 13.22
N GLU A 151 0.60 22.17 13.75
CA GLU A 151 0.04 21.26 14.76
C GLU A 151 -0.46 22.04 15.99
N ARG A 152 0.36 22.98 16.48
CA ARG A 152 0.00 23.81 17.64
C ARG A 152 -1.23 24.67 17.39
N ALA A 153 -1.41 25.17 16.16
CA ALA A 153 -2.57 25.98 15.79
C ALA A 153 -3.83 25.15 15.51
N HIS A 154 -3.70 23.95 14.95
CA HIS A 154 -4.82 23.12 14.51
C HIS A 154 -5.38 22.22 15.63
N GLU A 155 -4.49 21.64 16.45
CA GLU A 155 -4.85 20.62 17.43
C GLU A 155 -4.82 21.11 18.89
N GLY A 156 -4.19 22.26 19.13
CA GLY A 156 -4.17 22.92 20.45
C GLY A 156 -3.72 22.00 21.58
N ARG A 157 -4.61 21.73 22.55
CA ARG A 157 -4.32 20.85 23.70
C ARG A 157 -4.34 19.35 23.36
N THR A 158 -4.90 18.97 22.22
CA THR A 158 -4.97 17.58 21.77
C THR A 158 -3.61 17.10 21.23
N ALA A 159 -2.83 17.99 20.59
CA ALA A 159 -1.46 17.68 20.15
C ALA A 159 -0.57 17.21 21.32
N GLN A 160 -0.70 17.85 22.48
CA GLN A 160 0.06 17.47 23.67
C GLN A 160 -0.34 16.09 24.20
N LEU A 161 -1.65 15.79 24.20
CA LEU A 161 -2.18 14.48 24.60
C LEU A 161 -1.60 13.37 23.72
N ILE A 162 -1.65 13.54 22.39
CA ILE A 162 -1.16 12.56 21.43
C ILE A 162 0.33 12.28 21.69
N ARG A 163 1.14 13.33 21.91
CA ARG A 163 2.58 13.16 22.17
C ARG A 163 2.87 12.49 23.51
N GLU A 164 2.11 12.81 24.55
CA GLU A 164 2.23 12.15 25.85
C GLU A 164 1.82 10.68 25.77
N LEU A 165 0.77 10.36 25.01
CA LEU A 165 0.37 8.98 24.69
C LEU A 165 1.52 8.23 24.01
N PHE A 166 2.04 8.75 22.91
CA PHE A 166 3.10 8.08 22.15
C PHE A 166 4.37 7.85 22.98
N ARG A 167 4.79 8.85 23.77
CA ARG A 167 5.92 8.68 24.70
C ARG A 167 5.67 7.54 25.70
N HIS A 168 4.47 7.51 26.29
CA HIS A 168 4.08 6.48 27.25
C HIS A 168 4.02 5.08 26.62
N LEU A 169 3.53 4.97 25.37
CA LEU A 169 3.55 3.72 24.60
C LEU A 169 4.98 3.25 24.33
N ALA A 170 5.86 4.16 23.89
CA ALA A 170 7.25 3.83 23.59
C ALA A 170 8.04 3.41 24.84
N ASP A 171 7.84 4.08 25.97
CA ASP A 171 8.46 3.72 27.26
C ASP A 171 8.05 2.31 27.72
N GLY A 172 6.80 1.89 27.44
CA GLY A 172 6.30 0.57 27.80
C GLY A 172 6.73 -0.55 26.85
N ILE A 173 6.80 -0.29 25.55
CA ILE A 173 7.16 -1.32 24.54
C ILE A 173 8.68 -1.46 24.37
N GLY A 174 9.42 -0.35 24.46
CA GLY A 174 10.87 -0.27 24.24
C GLY A 174 11.24 0.11 22.80
N TYR A 175 12.18 1.06 22.68
CA TYR A 175 12.58 1.64 21.39
C TYR A 175 13.27 0.65 20.43
N ALA A 176 14.06 -0.30 20.95
CA ALA A 176 14.78 -1.26 20.12
C ALA A 176 13.84 -2.21 19.36
N SER A 177 12.81 -2.74 20.02
CA SER A 177 11.82 -3.63 19.39
C SER A 177 10.95 -2.92 18.35
N VAL A 178 10.67 -1.64 18.56
CA VAL A 178 9.94 -0.80 17.59
C VAL A 178 10.74 -0.65 16.30
N LEU A 179 12.05 -0.38 16.41
CA LEU A 179 12.92 -0.22 15.24
C LEU A 179 13.10 -1.51 14.46
N ASP A 180 13.28 -2.65 15.12
CA ASP A 180 13.44 -3.94 14.43
C ASP A 180 12.17 -4.31 13.64
N LYS A 181 10.97 -4.08 14.22
CA LYS A 181 9.69 -4.28 13.51
C LYS A 181 9.46 -3.28 12.39
N LEU A 182 9.84 -2.03 12.57
CA LEU A 182 9.78 -1.02 11.51
C LEU A 182 10.68 -1.40 10.32
N VAL A 183 11.87 -1.92 10.58
CA VAL A 183 12.79 -2.36 9.52
C VAL A 183 12.18 -3.55 8.75
N GLU A 184 11.62 -4.53 9.44
CA GLU A 184 10.88 -5.64 8.79
C GLU A 184 9.77 -5.11 7.88
N GLU A 185 9.03 -4.10 8.35
CA GLU A 185 7.94 -3.48 7.61
C GLU A 185 8.41 -2.68 6.39
N ILE A 186 9.47 -1.89 6.53
CA ILE A 186 10.11 -1.19 5.39
C ILE A 186 10.54 -2.21 4.33
N TRP A 187 11.16 -3.31 4.73
CA TRP A 187 11.55 -4.37 3.79
C TRP A 187 10.34 -5.05 3.15
N ARG A 188 9.24 -5.25 3.88
CA ARG A 188 7.98 -5.79 3.35
C ARG A 188 7.43 -4.89 2.24
N ILE A 189 7.39 -3.58 2.46
CA ILE A 189 6.96 -2.59 1.46
C ILE A 189 7.92 -2.60 0.25
N LEU A 190 9.23 -2.53 0.49
CA LEU A 190 10.23 -2.46 -0.58
C LEU A 190 10.27 -3.72 -1.46
N ARG A 191 9.89 -4.90 -0.95
CA ARG A 191 9.77 -6.12 -1.78
C ARG A 191 8.71 -6.00 -2.88
N GLN A 192 7.71 -5.15 -2.70
CA GLN A 192 6.71 -4.90 -3.74
C GLN A 192 7.19 -3.94 -4.83
N ARG A 193 8.38 -3.33 -4.64
CA ARG A 193 8.99 -2.35 -5.56
C ARG A 193 8.00 -1.24 -5.98
N PRO A 194 7.40 -0.52 -5.01
CA PRO A 194 6.50 0.58 -5.33
C PRO A 194 7.23 1.68 -6.10
N ILE A 195 6.52 2.37 -6.98
CA ILE A 195 7.05 3.54 -7.71
C ILE A 195 7.26 4.71 -6.75
N GLN A 196 6.32 4.92 -5.83
CA GLN A 196 6.41 5.92 -4.77
C GLN A 196 7.13 5.30 -3.56
N VAL A 197 8.27 5.90 -3.19
CA VAL A 197 9.15 5.45 -2.10
C VAL A 197 9.42 6.57 -1.10
N GLU A 198 8.82 7.74 -1.28
CA GLU A 198 9.09 8.98 -0.55
C GLU A 198 8.79 8.81 0.96
N GLN A 199 7.70 8.11 1.29
CA GLN A 199 7.38 7.78 2.68
C GLN A 199 8.45 6.88 3.31
N VAL A 200 8.89 5.85 2.58
CA VAL A 200 9.97 4.94 3.03
C VAL A 200 11.29 5.70 3.19
N GLN A 201 11.65 6.56 2.24
CA GLN A 201 12.85 7.41 2.32
C GLN A 201 12.77 8.37 3.51
N SER A 202 11.62 8.99 3.77
CA SER A 202 11.39 9.85 4.93
C SER A 202 11.61 9.10 6.25
N LEU A 203 11.06 7.88 6.36
CA LEU A 203 11.27 7.02 7.52
C LEU A 203 12.76 6.69 7.70
N ILE A 204 13.46 6.24 6.66
CA ILE A 204 14.90 5.91 6.72
C ILE A 204 15.73 7.14 7.11
N THR A 205 15.42 8.31 6.54
CA THR A 205 16.10 9.58 6.85
C THR A 205 15.94 9.96 8.32
N ARG A 206 14.74 9.79 8.87
CA ARG A 206 14.49 10.11 10.28
C ARG A 206 15.23 9.17 11.21
N ILE A 207 15.24 7.88 10.89
CA ILE A 207 15.98 6.89 11.67
C ILE A 207 17.49 7.16 11.60
N SER A 208 18.02 7.58 10.43
CA SER A 208 19.44 7.89 10.30
C SER A 208 19.87 9.10 11.15
N VAL A 209 19.07 10.16 11.17
CA VAL A 209 19.29 11.32 12.06
C VAL A 209 19.27 10.90 13.52
N TYR A 210 18.32 10.05 13.91
CA TYR A 210 18.17 9.60 15.29
C TYR A 210 19.35 8.75 15.78
N ARG A 211 19.88 7.85 14.96
CA ARG A 211 21.06 7.06 15.31
C ARG A 211 22.31 7.92 15.56
N GLY A 212 22.37 9.11 14.97
CA GLY A 212 23.43 10.07 15.20
C GLY A 212 23.38 10.75 16.58
N ASP A 213 22.29 10.59 17.34
CA ASP A 213 22.10 11.20 18.66
C ASP A 213 22.82 10.41 19.77
N PRO A 214 23.82 11.01 20.46
CA PRO A 214 24.57 10.33 21.53
C PRO A 214 23.76 10.06 22.81
N GLU A 215 22.57 10.64 22.99
CA GLU A 215 21.70 10.37 24.15
C GLU A 215 20.83 9.12 24.00
N VAL A 216 20.89 8.47 22.84
CA VAL A 216 20.04 7.33 22.49
C VAL A 216 20.85 6.03 22.48
N ASP A 217 20.53 5.09 23.38
CA ASP A 217 21.10 3.74 23.37
C ASP A 217 20.17 2.76 22.65
N LEU A 218 20.50 2.44 21.40
CA LEU A 218 19.75 1.47 20.57
C LEU A 218 20.16 0.01 20.82
N GLY A 219 21.12 -0.24 21.71
CA GLY A 219 21.68 -1.57 21.92
C GLY A 219 22.57 -2.07 20.75
N PRO A 220 23.46 -3.05 20.99
CA PRO A 220 24.53 -3.43 20.05
C PRO A 220 24.08 -4.31 18.86
N ASN A 221 22.88 -4.89 18.90
CA ASN A 221 22.40 -5.85 17.88
C ASN A 221 21.22 -5.35 17.03
N SER A 222 20.56 -4.26 17.43
CA SER A 222 19.49 -3.65 16.62
C SER A 222 20.12 -2.77 15.55
N GLY A 223 19.81 -3.04 14.28
CA GLY A 223 20.18 -2.12 13.18
C GLY A 223 21.01 -2.66 12.01
N GLN A 224 21.38 -3.93 11.90
CA GLN A 224 22.05 -4.40 10.67
C GLN A 224 21.17 -4.26 9.41
N GLY A 225 19.87 -4.57 9.54
CA GLY A 225 18.90 -4.38 8.46
C GLY A 225 18.66 -2.91 8.13
N LEU A 226 18.77 -2.04 9.14
CA LEU A 226 18.65 -0.59 9.03
C LEU A 226 19.89 0.04 8.39
N ASP A 227 21.09 -0.40 8.75
CA ASP A 227 22.37 0.07 8.20
C ASP A 227 22.41 -0.11 6.71
N ARG A 228 21.89 -1.25 6.22
CA ARG A 228 21.72 -1.48 4.80
C ARG A 228 20.79 -0.46 4.14
N LEU A 229 19.64 -0.15 4.74
CA LEU A 229 18.70 0.84 4.21
C LEU A 229 19.28 2.25 4.18
N ILE A 230 19.96 2.66 5.26
CA ILE A 230 20.62 3.98 5.36
C ILE A 230 21.76 4.09 4.34
N THR A 231 22.63 3.09 4.27
CA THR A 231 23.75 3.08 3.32
C THR A 231 23.28 3.08 1.87
N SER A 232 22.18 2.39 1.55
CA SER A 232 21.59 2.42 0.20
C SER A 232 21.12 3.80 -0.26
N LEU A 233 20.88 4.76 0.65
CA LEU A 233 20.50 6.14 0.30
C LEU A 233 21.66 7.13 0.45
N PHE A 234 22.39 7.09 1.57
CA PHE A 234 23.31 8.17 1.96
C PHE A 234 24.80 7.80 1.88
N GLY A 235 25.15 6.51 1.83
CA GLY A 235 26.54 6.05 1.92
C GLY A 235 26.78 4.79 1.09
N THR A 236 26.28 4.78 -0.14
CA THR A 236 26.12 3.58 -0.96
C THR A 236 27.45 2.99 -1.42
N THR A 237 28.43 3.86 -1.64
CA THR A 237 29.75 3.52 -2.17
C THR A 237 30.84 4.28 -1.41
N GLU A 238 32.12 4.00 -1.71
CA GLU A 238 33.25 4.65 -1.01
C GLU A 238 33.23 6.16 -1.19
N ALA A 239 32.90 6.65 -2.39
CA ALA A 239 32.98 8.07 -2.68
C ALA A 239 31.89 8.91 -2.01
N CYS A 240 30.78 8.31 -1.56
CA CYS A 240 29.72 8.99 -0.82
C CYS A 240 29.50 8.46 0.60
N ARG A 241 30.39 7.59 1.13
CA ARG A 241 30.19 6.87 2.41
C ARG A 241 29.75 7.77 3.57
N GLU A 242 30.30 8.97 3.65
CA GLU A 242 30.06 9.94 4.71
C GLU A 242 29.00 11.00 4.38
N ASP A 243 28.24 10.82 3.29
CA ASP A 243 27.29 11.81 2.76
C ASP A 243 27.92 13.19 2.48
N PRO A 244 28.93 13.28 1.59
CA PRO A 244 29.78 14.47 1.44
C PRO A 244 29.11 15.66 0.72
N GLY A 245 27.88 15.50 0.24
CA GLY A 245 27.21 16.45 -0.65
C GLY A 245 27.61 16.30 -2.12
N PHE A 246 26.75 16.79 -3.02
CA PHE A 246 26.88 16.56 -4.45
C PHE A 246 28.15 17.16 -5.08
N ASP A 247 28.59 18.33 -4.63
CA ASP A 247 29.77 19.00 -5.18
C ASP A 247 31.06 18.20 -4.90
N ILE A 248 31.23 17.75 -3.65
CA ILE A 248 32.39 16.95 -3.25
C ILE A 248 32.35 15.58 -3.93
N PHE A 249 31.18 14.94 -3.98
CA PHE A 249 31.03 13.67 -4.69
C PHE A 249 31.42 13.80 -6.16
N ARG A 250 30.98 14.86 -6.85
CA ARG A 250 31.34 15.13 -8.24
C ARG A 250 32.85 15.31 -8.43
N SER A 251 33.51 16.09 -7.59
CA SER A 251 34.98 16.24 -7.65
C SER A 251 35.73 14.93 -7.42
N ARG A 252 35.16 14.00 -6.63
CA ARG A 252 35.74 12.65 -6.47
C ARG A 252 35.62 11.84 -7.75
N LEU A 253 34.45 11.85 -8.42
CA LEU A 253 34.27 11.16 -9.70
C LEU A 253 35.24 11.65 -10.77
N GLU A 254 35.46 12.96 -10.86
CA GLU A 254 36.41 13.58 -11.81
C GLU A 254 37.86 13.15 -11.57
N ALA A 255 38.22 12.75 -10.34
CA ALA A 255 39.55 12.29 -9.99
C ALA A 255 39.74 10.77 -10.15
N MET A 256 38.68 10.01 -10.40
CA MET A 256 38.73 8.56 -10.53
C MET A 256 39.23 8.13 -11.91
N ASP A 257 39.90 6.99 -11.94
CA ASP A 257 40.17 6.28 -13.19
C ASP A 257 38.96 5.41 -13.59
N ALA A 258 39.04 4.76 -14.75
CA ALA A 258 37.97 3.90 -15.26
C ALA A 258 37.62 2.76 -14.28
N GLY A 259 38.60 2.24 -13.53
CA GLY A 259 38.38 1.19 -12.54
C GLY A 259 37.60 1.69 -11.33
N GLY A 260 37.93 2.88 -10.82
CA GLY A 260 37.20 3.54 -9.75
C GLY A 260 35.75 3.85 -10.15
N LEU A 261 35.54 4.40 -11.34
CA LEU A 261 34.19 4.67 -11.85
C LEU A 261 33.36 3.40 -12.02
N GLN A 262 33.97 2.30 -12.49
CA GLN A 262 33.29 1.02 -12.59
C GLN A 262 32.91 0.48 -11.20
N TYR A 263 33.81 0.57 -10.22
CA TYR A 263 33.53 0.13 -8.85
C TYR A 263 32.36 0.89 -8.23
N GLU A 264 32.33 2.22 -8.39
CA GLU A 264 31.21 3.06 -7.96
C GLU A 264 29.91 2.65 -8.68
N ALA A 265 29.95 2.54 -10.02
CA ALA A 265 28.81 2.13 -10.82
C ALA A 265 28.19 0.80 -10.38
N SER A 266 29.01 -0.25 -10.25
CA SER A 266 28.55 -1.56 -9.80
C SER A 266 28.03 -1.53 -8.34
N GLY A 267 28.62 -0.69 -7.48
CA GLY A 267 28.17 -0.52 -6.09
C GLY A 267 26.76 0.08 -6.00
N PHE A 268 26.51 1.17 -6.72
CA PHE A 268 25.17 1.77 -6.79
C PHE A 268 24.15 0.84 -7.44
N ALA A 269 24.50 0.17 -8.54
CA ALA A 269 23.64 -0.80 -9.20
C ALA A 269 23.20 -1.91 -8.24
N ARG A 270 24.14 -2.49 -7.50
CA ARG A 270 23.86 -3.54 -6.52
C ARG A 270 22.91 -3.06 -5.43
N ALA A 271 23.20 -1.91 -4.81
CA ALA A 271 22.35 -1.37 -3.75
C ALA A 271 20.92 -1.09 -4.26
N MET A 272 20.80 -0.54 -5.47
CA MET A 272 19.52 -0.28 -6.13
C MET A 272 18.73 -1.56 -6.38
N HIS A 273 19.34 -2.59 -6.97
CA HIS A 273 18.64 -3.85 -7.27
C HIS A 273 18.29 -4.65 -6.02
N ASP A 274 19.14 -4.61 -4.99
CA ASP A 274 18.91 -5.29 -3.71
C ASP A 274 17.73 -4.68 -2.95
N THR A 275 17.67 -3.35 -2.86
CA THR A 275 16.73 -2.64 -2.00
C THR A 275 15.50 -2.11 -2.74
N GLY A 276 15.62 -1.85 -4.03
CA GLY A 276 14.65 -1.08 -4.82
C GLY A 276 14.73 0.43 -4.57
N LEU A 277 15.63 0.93 -3.71
CA LEU A 277 15.84 2.34 -3.45
C LEU A 277 17.00 2.88 -4.30
N VAL A 278 16.85 4.10 -4.82
CA VAL A 278 17.93 4.78 -5.53
C VAL A 278 18.47 5.94 -4.72
N SER A 279 19.77 5.91 -4.42
CA SER A 279 20.48 7.05 -3.85
C SER A 279 20.47 8.26 -4.80
N PRO A 280 20.26 9.50 -4.31
CA PRO A 280 20.46 10.71 -5.09
C PRO A 280 21.87 10.85 -5.71
N TYR A 281 22.89 10.26 -5.07
CA TYR A 281 24.25 10.19 -5.62
C TYR A 281 24.33 9.31 -6.88
N HIS A 282 23.47 8.29 -6.99
CA HIS A 282 23.40 7.44 -8.18
C HIS A 282 22.95 8.26 -9.40
N ALA A 283 21.99 9.17 -9.22
CA ALA A 283 21.57 10.08 -10.29
C ALA A 283 22.75 10.94 -10.79
N GLN A 284 23.58 11.46 -9.87
CA GLN A 284 24.77 12.23 -10.23
C GLN A 284 25.81 11.38 -10.95
N LEU A 285 26.08 10.17 -10.45
CA LEU A 285 26.99 9.23 -11.09
C LEU A 285 26.53 8.90 -12.51
N LEU A 286 25.25 8.55 -12.69
CA LEU A 286 24.71 8.15 -13.99
C LEU A 286 24.84 9.27 -15.03
N ARG A 287 24.54 10.52 -14.63
CA ARG A 287 24.74 11.70 -15.49
C ARG A 287 26.21 11.92 -15.83
N PHE A 288 27.13 11.65 -14.89
CA PHE A 288 28.57 11.76 -15.10
C PHE A 288 29.07 10.71 -16.10
N VAL A 289 28.85 9.43 -15.81
CA VAL A 289 29.38 8.31 -16.62
C VAL A 289 28.76 8.21 -18.01
N ARG A 290 27.61 8.83 -18.24
CA ARG A 290 27.03 8.99 -19.58
C ARG A 290 28.00 9.63 -20.56
N ASN A 291 28.86 10.54 -20.11
CA ASN A 291 29.87 11.19 -20.96
C ASN A 291 31.16 10.37 -21.10
N GLU A 292 31.35 9.36 -20.26
CA GLU A 292 32.55 8.50 -20.24
C GLU A 292 32.39 7.27 -21.15
N GLY A 293 31.21 6.63 -21.16
CA GLY A 293 30.93 5.57 -22.12
C GLY A 293 29.75 4.65 -21.76
N ASP A 294 29.15 4.04 -22.78
CA ASP A 294 27.96 3.18 -22.65
C ASP A 294 28.20 1.95 -21.76
N TYR A 295 29.45 1.48 -21.68
CA TYR A 295 29.82 0.41 -20.75
C TYR A 295 29.54 0.80 -19.30
N LEU A 296 29.98 1.99 -18.86
CA LEU A 296 29.77 2.45 -17.49
C LEU A 296 28.30 2.77 -17.21
N VAL A 297 27.55 3.26 -18.22
CA VAL A 297 26.09 3.43 -18.12
C VAL A 297 25.41 2.09 -17.86
N ALA A 298 25.79 1.04 -18.58
CA ALA A 298 25.27 -0.31 -18.37
C ALA A 298 25.63 -0.87 -16.98
N GLU A 299 26.85 -0.64 -16.51
CA GLU A 299 27.28 -1.06 -15.17
C GLU A 299 26.52 -0.31 -14.07
N ALA A 300 26.31 1.00 -14.20
CA ALA A 300 25.59 1.82 -13.22
C ALA A 300 24.11 1.41 -13.12
N LEU A 301 23.49 1.09 -14.25
CA LEU A 301 22.11 0.57 -14.27
C LEU A 301 22.02 -0.91 -13.84
N GLY A 302 23.14 -1.64 -13.81
CA GLY A 302 23.15 -3.08 -13.51
C GLY A 302 22.45 -3.92 -14.57
N LEU A 303 22.58 -3.55 -15.85
CA LEU A 303 21.81 -4.17 -16.93
C LEU A 303 22.24 -5.62 -17.22
N SER A 304 21.24 -6.47 -17.46
CA SER A 304 21.41 -7.80 -18.04
C SER A 304 21.88 -7.71 -19.51
N ASP A 305 22.14 -8.86 -20.13
CA ASP A 305 22.46 -8.92 -21.56
C ASP A 305 21.35 -8.32 -22.44
N THR A 306 20.09 -8.51 -22.06
CA THR A 306 18.92 -7.89 -22.74
C THR A 306 18.97 -6.38 -22.63
N GLY A 307 19.15 -5.85 -21.41
CA GLY A 307 19.23 -4.41 -21.18
C GLY A 307 20.43 -3.77 -21.88
N ARG A 308 21.60 -4.44 -21.87
CA ARG A 308 22.79 -4.00 -22.61
C ARG A 308 22.53 -3.92 -24.12
N ASN A 309 21.86 -4.92 -24.68
CA ASN A 309 21.48 -4.90 -26.09
C ASN A 309 20.52 -3.74 -26.40
N CYS A 310 19.51 -3.52 -25.55
CA CYS A 310 18.58 -2.39 -25.66
C CYS A 310 19.31 -1.05 -25.61
N LEU A 311 20.18 -0.84 -24.63
CA LEU A 311 20.99 0.36 -24.49
C LEU A 311 21.81 0.64 -25.75
N LEU A 312 22.54 -0.35 -26.26
CA LEU A 312 23.41 -0.17 -27.42
C LEU A 312 22.61 0.08 -28.70
N ARG A 313 21.45 -0.57 -28.87
CA ARG A 313 20.60 -0.39 -30.05
C ARG A 313 19.90 0.97 -30.06
N TYR A 314 19.47 1.47 -28.90
CA TYR A 314 18.68 2.69 -28.74
C TYR A 314 19.43 3.78 -27.97
N ARG A 315 20.75 3.81 -28.12
CA ARG A 315 21.68 4.64 -27.37
C ARG A 315 21.24 6.09 -27.24
N ASP A 316 20.92 6.75 -28.36
CA ASP A 316 20.58 8.17 -28.37
C ASP A 316 19.29 8.47 -27.57
N LEU A 317 18.31 7.57 -27.64
CA LEU A 317 17.10 7.70 -26.83
C LEU A 317 17.41 7.54 -25.35
N VAL A 318 18.17 6.50 -24.96
CA VAL A 318 18.49 6.25 -23.56
C VAL A 318 19.31 7.40 -22.96
N HIS A 319 20.30 7.91 -23.69
CA HIS A 319 21.07 9.07 -23.28
C HIS A 319 20.20 10.32 -23.10
N GLN A 320 19.25 10.55 -24.00
CA GLN A 320 18.32 11.68 -23.88
C GLN A 320 17.35 11.52 -22.70
N LEU A 321 16.86 10.29 -22.44
CA LEU A 321 16.03 9.99 -21.27
C LEU A 321 16.80 10.25 -19.96
N ILE A 322 18.08 9.86 -19.90
CA ILE A 322 18.95 10.15 -18.74
C ILE A 322 19.12 11.67 -18.57
N GLU A 323 19.44 12.40 -19.65
CA GLU A 323 19.64 13.85 -19.57
C GLU A 323 18.38 14.58 -19.07
N GLU A 324 17.20 14.20 -19.56
CA GLU A 324 15.94 14.85 -19.21
C GLU A 324 15.45 14.46 -17.81
N ALA A 325 15.40 13.16 -17.50
CA ALA A 325 14.62 12.64 -16.38
C ALA A 325 15.43 12.39 -15.10
N VAL A 326 16.75 12.18 -15.21
CA VAL A 326 17.58 11.77 -14.07
C VAL A 326 18.12 13.03 -13.38
N HIS A 327 17.60 13.30 -12.19
CA HIS A 327 18.02 14.34 -11.25
C HIS A 327 18.06 13.75 -9.84
N PRO A 328 18.76 14.36 -8.87
CA PRO A 328 18.73 13.89 -7.48
C PRO A 328 17.31 13.73 -6.91
N GLU A 329 16.39 14.64 -7.23
CA GLU A 329 15.01 14.63 -6.76
C GLU A 329 14.10 13.63 -7.51
N THR A 330 14.58 13.08 -8.62
CA THR A 330 13.90 12.04 -9.42
C THR A 330 14.73 10.76 -9.50
N ALA A 331 15.70 10.56 -8.60
CA ALA A 331 16.69 9.49 -8.67
C ALA A 331 16.04 8.10 -8.79
N GLN A 332 14.86 7.90 -8.17
CA GLN A 332 14.11 6.65 -8.24
C GLN A 332 13.82 6.18 -9.68
N CYS A 333 13.73 7.09 -10.66
CA CYS A 333 13.51 6.75 -12.06
C CYS A 333 14.66 5.96 -12.70
N VAL A 334 15.85 5.97 -12.10
CA VAL A 334 17.00 5.17 -12.55
C VAL A 334 16.69 3.67 -12.46
N TYR A 335 15.99 3.24 -11.40
CA TYR A 335 15.57 1.84 -11.28
C TYR A 335 14.51 1.48 -12.31
N GLY A 336 13.55 2.39 -12.53
CA GLY A 336 12.57 2.29 -13.63
C GLY A 336 13.25 2.14 -14.99
N LEU A 337 14.24 2.98 -15.30
CA LEU A 337 15.00 2.91 -16.54
C LEU A 337 15.77 1.59 -16.69
N ALA A 338 16.42 1.11 -15.63
CA ALA A 338 17.12 -0.17 -15.66
C ALA A 338 16.18 -1.32 -16.04
N LEU A 339 15.04 -1.41 -15.34
CA LEU A 339 14.06 -2.47 -15.59
C LEU A 339 13.34 -2.33 -16.93
N LEU A 340 13.07 -1.10 -17.39
CA LEU A 340 12.53 -0.83 -18.72
C LEU A 340 13.43 -1.44 -19.81
N LEU A 341 14.75 -1.23 -19.69
CA LEU A 341 15.72 -1.77 -20.63
C LEU A 341 15.82 -3.30 -20.55
N ASP A 342 15.86 -3.86 -19.34
CA ASP A 342 15.94 -5.31 -19.14
C ASP A 342 14.68 -6.07 -19.57
N ARG A 343 13.51 -5.41 -19.53
CA ARG A 343 12.28 -5.94 -20.12
C ARG A 343 12.30 -6.00 -21.65
N GLY A 344 13.22 -5.28 -22.30
CA GLY A 344 13.33 -5.28 -23.76
C GLY A 344 12.24 -4.49 -24.50
N ILE A 345 11.42 -3.68 -23.79
CA ILE A 345 10.21 -3.07 -24.37
C ILE A 345 10.52 -2.08 -25.51
N LEU A 346 11.75 -1.57 -25.59
CA LEU A 346 12.17 -0.70 -26.71
C LEU A 346 12.24 -1.44 -28.05
N HIS A 347 12.20 -2.78 -28.05
CA HIS A 347 12.11 -3.56 -29.29
C HIS A 347 10.71 -3.57 -29.90
N GLU A 348 9.69 -3.15 -29.15
CA GLU A 348 8.36 -2.93 -29.69
C GLU A 348 8.38 -1.71 -30.62
N PRO A 349 7.98 -1.84 -31.91
CA PRO A 349 8.08 -0.77 -32.88
C PRO A 349 7.48 0.59 -32.48
N PRO A 350 6.32 0.67 -31.79
CA PRO A 350 5.72 1.97 -31.47
C PRO A 350 6.35 2.67 -30.26
N VAL A 351 7.06 1.95 -29.38
CA VAL A 351 7.52 2.48 -28.08
C VAL A 351 8.60 3.55 -28.26
N VAL A 352 9.61 3.31 -29.09
CA VAL A 352 10.71 4.27 -29.30
C VAL A 352 10.21 5.61 -29.88
N PRO A 353 9.40 5.66 -30.95
CA PRO A 353 8.79 6.91 -31.41
C PRO A 353 7.89 7.58 -30.35
N ALA A 354 7.14 6.79 -29.57
CA ALA A 354 6.27 7.33 -28.53
C ALA A 354 7.07 8.00 -27.39
N LEU A 355 8.22 7.43 -26.99
CA LEU A 355 9.13 8.04 -26.02
C LEU A 355 9.81 9.31 -26.54
N TRP A 356 10.19 9.35 -27.82
CA TRP A 356 10.68 10.61 -28.43
C TRP A 356 9.61 11.71 -28.45
N ARG A 357 8.35 11.34 -28.68
CA ARG A 357 7.21 12.24 -28.56
C ARG A 357 7.03 12.72 -27.11
N GLN A 358 7.17 11.82 -26.13
CA GLN A 358 7.11 12.16 -24.71
C GLN A 358 8.21 13.18 -24.33
N LEU A 359 9.45 12.95 -24.77
CA LEU A 359 10.59 13.86 -24.59
C LEU A 359 10.40 15.21 -25.28
N SER A 360 9.57 15.30 -26.32
CA SER A 360 9.27 16.55 -27.05
C SER A 360 7.96 17.19 -26.60
N LEU A 361 7.28 16.62 -25.59
CA LEU A 361 5.94 17.02 -25.20
C LEU A 361 5.94 18.40 -24.52
N THR A 362 5.12 19.30 -25.03
CA THR A 362 4.78 20.54 -24.33
C THR A 362 3.61 20.30 -23.39
N LEU A 363 3.86 20.38 -22.09
CA LEU A 363 2.82 20.20 -21.07
C LEU A 363 1.80 21.34 -21.11
N GLY A 364 0.52 20.99 -21.00
CA GLY A 364 -0.56 21.93 -20.78
C GLY A 364 -0.47 22.63 -19.42
N PRO A 365 -1.12 23.79 -19.23
CA PRO A 365 -1.03 24.56 -17.99
C PRO A 365 -1.45 23.77 -16.75
N ALA A 366 -2.56 23.03 -16.84
CA ALA A 366 -3.09 22.24 -15.73
C ALA A 366 -2.12 21.13 -15.30
N ALA A 367 -1.51 20.41 -16.24
CA ALA A 367 -0.54 19.36 -15.94
C ALA A 367 0.70 19.93 -15.25
N ARG A 368 1.22 21.07 -15.74
CA ARG A 368 2.37 21.75 -15.11
C ARG A 368 2.06 22.21 -13.69
N GLU A 369 0.89 22.80 -13.49
CA GLU A 369 0.44 23.27 -12.16
C GLU A 369 0.32 22.10 -11.18
N ARG A 370 -0.37 21.01 -11.56
CA ARG A 370 -0.52 19.82 -10.70
C ARG A 370 0.83 19.22 -10.33
N LEU A 371 1.72 19.01 -11.30
CA LEU A 371 3.06 18.45 -11.04
C LEU A 371 3.90 19.37 -10.14
N THR A 372 3.85 20.67 -10.37
CA THR A 372 4.63 21.65 -9.57
C THR A 372 4.07 21.76 -8.14
N ALA A 373 2.75 21.66 -7.98
CA ALA A 373 2.11 21.74 -6.67
C ALA A 373 2.45 20.54 -5.79
N VAL A 374 2.55 19.34 -6.36
CA VAL A 374 2.84 18.11 -5.62
C VAL A 374 4.35 17.90 -5.43
N PHE A 375 5.15 18.06 -6.50
CA PHE A 375 6.56 17.68 -6.50
C PHE A 375 7.53 18.87 -6.43
N GLY A 376 7.02 20.09 -6.37
CA GLY A 376 7.82 21.31 -6.43
C GLY A 376 8.29 21.69 -7.84
N PRO A 377 8.96 22.85 -7.98
CA PRO A 377 9.37 23.39 -9.27
C PRO A 377 10.69 22.82 -9.82
N ALA A 378 11.42 22.01 -9.03
CA ALA A 378 12.72 21.46 -9.38
C ALA A 378 12.76 19.93 -9.16
N PRO A 379 13.24 19.14 -10.15
CA PRO A 379 13.40 19.53 -11.55
C PRO A 379 12.06 19.93 -12.17
N ASP A 380 12.08 20.44 -13.39
CA ASP A 380 10.87 20.94 -14.03
C ASP A 380 9.79 19.84 -14.21
N ALA A 381 8.55 20.26 -14.45
CA ALA A 381 7.43 19.34 -14.58
C ALA A 381 7.62 18.31 -15.72
N LYS A 382 8.40 18.63 -16.75
CA LYS A 382 8.64 17.73 -17.89
C LYS A 382 9.62 16.62 -17.50
N ALA A 383 10.69 16.95 -16.78
CA ALA A 383 11.59 16.00 -16.18
C ALA A 383 10.86 15.09 -15.18
N ARG A 384 10.00 15.66 -14.31
CA ARG A 384 9.14 14.90 -13.37
C ARG A 384 8.23 13.90 -14.07
N LEU A 385 7.52 14.33 -15.12
CA LEU A 385 6.64 13.43 -15.86
C LEU A 385 7.44 12.34 -16.59
N THR A 386 8.57 12.69 -17.19
CA THR A 386 9.42 11.72 -17.90
C THR A 386 9.98 10.69 -16.92
N ALA A 387 10.42 11.11 -15.73
CA ALA A 387 10.82 10.22 -14.65
C ALA A 387 9.69 9.26 -14.23
N GLY A 388 8.47 9.75 -14.06
CA GLY A 388 7.29 8.92 -13.78
C GLY A 388 6.99 7.90 -14.88
N VAL A 389 7.10 8.29 -16.15
CA VAL A 389 6.94 7.38 -17.30
C VAL A 389 7.97 6.26 -17.27
N LEU A 390 9.24 6.57 -16.99
CA LEU A 390 10.30 5.56 -16.86
C LEU A 390 10.02 4.58 -15.71
N SER A 391 9.60 5.10 -14.55
CA SER A 391 9.23 4.27 -13.42
C SER A 391 8.05 3.36 -13.73
N MET A 392 6.97 3.87 -14.32
CA MET A 392 5.78 3.08 -14.63
C MET A 392 6.04 1.99 -15.67
N LEU A 393 6.82 2.30 -16.72
CA LEU A 393 7.23 1.32 -17.72
C LEU A 393 8.26 0.32 -17.19
N GLY A 394 9.08 0.67 -16.20
CA GLY A 394 10.01 -0.27 -15.57
C GLY A 394 9.35 -1.17 -14.52
N LEU A 395 8.39 -0.62 -13.78
CA LEU A 395 7.76 -1.20 -12.59
C LEU A 395 6.23 -1.21 -12.73
N PRO A 396 5.66 -1.98 -13.68
CA PRO A 396 4.20 -1.98 -13.90
C PRO A 396 3.42 -2.40 -12.66
N LEU A 397 3.97 -3.27 -11.81
CA LEU A 397 3.36 -3.74 -10.56
C LEU A 397 3.66 -2.83 -9.35
N GLY A 398 4.43 -1.76 -9.55
CA GLY A 398 4.72 -0.76 -8.51
C GLY A 398 3.74 0.41 -8.46
N VAL A 399 2.72 0.41 -9.34
CA VAL A 399 1.69 1.46 -9.41
C VAL A 399 0.78 1.36 -8.18
N GLY A 400 0.59 2.46 -7.47
CA GLY A 400 -0.31 2.54 -6.31
C GLY A 400 -1.58 3.32 -6.64
N GLN A 401 -2.70 2.97 -6.01
CA GLN A 401 -3.94 3.76 -6.08
C GLN A 401 -3.95 4.97 -5.12
N GLY A 402 -2.99 5.01 -4.18
CA GLY A 402 -2.97 5.97 -3.09
C GLY A 402 -4.12 5.80 -2.10
N ASP A 403 -4.46 6.88 -1.40
CA ASP A 403 -5.57 6.98 -0.45
C ASP A 403 -6.94 7.13 -1.12
N ASN A 404 -6.96 7.11 -2.47
CA ASN A 404 -8.18 7.28 -3.25
C ASN A 404 -8.69 5.91 -3.75
N PRO A 405 -10.01 5.68 -3.77
CA PRO A 405 -10.61 4.42 -4.24
C PRO A 405 -10.60 4.31 -5.78
N THR A 406 -9.41 4.39 -6.38
CA THR A 406 -9.18 4.43 -7.84
C THR A 406 -8.51 3.16 -8.36
N CYS A 407 -8.76 2.01 -7.68
CA CYS A 407 -8.17 0.70 -7.99
C CYS A 407 -8.25 0.32 -9.47
N GLN A 408 -9.35 0.64 -10.15
CA GLN A 408 -9.55 0.31 -11.57
C GLN A 408 -8.56 1.07 -12.46
N SER A 409 -8.38 2.37 -12.23
CA SER A 409 -7.43 3.21 -12.97
C SER A 409 -5.98 2.77 -12.74
N ALA A 410 -5.61 2.49 -11.49
CA ALA A 410 -4.27 1.98 -11.16
C ALA A 410 -3.99 0.63 -11.84
N ARG A 411 -4.97 -0.27 -11.86
CA ARG A 411 -4.87 -1.57 -12.54
C ARG A 411 -4.79 -1.43 -14.05
N ALA A 412 -5.54 -0.50 -14.65
CA ALA A 412 -5.45 -0.20 -16.07
C ALA A 412 -4.04 0.28 -16.45
N LEU A 413 -3.49 1.26 -15.71
CA LEU A 413 -2.11 1.74 -15.92
C LEU A 413 -1.07 0.62 -15.78
N SER A 414 -1.20 -0.23 -14.76
CA SER A 414 -0.35 -1.39 -14.56
C SER A 414 -0.41 -2.39 -15.73
N MET A 415 -1.62 -2.73 -16.18
CA MET A 415 -1.83 -3.63 -17.33
C MET A 415 -1.28 -3.04 -18.63
N TRP A 416 -1.49 -1.75 -18.89
CA TRP A 416 -0.98 -1.11 -20.11
C TRP A 416 0.54 -1.02 -20.09
N ALA A 417 1.16 -0.68 -18.97
CA ALA A 417 2.62 -0.74 -18.83
C ALA A 417 3.20 -2.15 -19.07
N GLY A 418 2.40 -3.19 -18.81
CA GLY A 418 2.75 -4.59 -19.06
C GLY A 418 2.55 -5.04 -20.52
N ASN A 419 1.36 -4.80 -21.07
CA ASN A 419 0.86 -5.43 -22.30
C ASN A 419 0.81 -4.50 -23.52
N ASP A 420 0.66 -3.20 -23.30
CA ASP A 420 0.40 -2.20 -24.35
C ASP A 420 1.02 -0.84 -23.98
N PRO A 421 2.37 -0.78 -23.93
CA PRO A 421 3.08 0.40 -23.44
C PRO A 421 2.88 1.62 -24.35
N ASP A 422 2.60 1.44 -25.65
CA ASP A 422 2.31 2.58 -26.53
C ASP A 422 0.92 3.16 -26.27
N TYR A 423 -0.09 2.35 -25.94
CA TYR A 423 -1.38 2.84 -25.48
C TYR A 423 -1.23 3.67 -24.19
N LEU A 424 -0.46 3.17 -23.21
CA LEU A 424 -0.15 3.93 -21.99
C LEU A 424 0.47 5.29 -22.33
N LEU A 425 1.51 5.31 -23.16
CA LEU A 425 2.19 6.55 -23.57
C LEU A 425 1.24 7.51 -24.30
N GLN A 426 0.27 6.99 -25.05
CA GLN A 426 -0.77 7.80 -25.67
C GLN A 426 -1.71 8.44 -24.64
N MET A 427 -2.14 7.69 -23.61
CA MET A 427 -2.97 8.23 -22.52
C MET A 427 -2.24 9.35 -21.77
N VAL A 428 -0.94 9.17 -21.49
CA VAL A 428 -0.11 10.19 -20.84
C VAL A 428 -0.05 11.46 -21.67
N VAL A 429 0.17 11.35 -22.99
CA VAL A 429 0.22 12.52 -23.89
C VAL A 429 -1.09 13.31 -23.87
N TRP A 430 -2.23 12.61 -23.96
CA TRP A 430 -3.55 13.23 -23.93
C TRP A 430 -3.83 13.93 -22.60
N ALA A 431 -3.62 13.25 -21.48
CA ALA A 431 -3.80 13.87 -20.16
C ALA A 431 -2.86 15.08 -19.95
N ALA A 432 -1.58 14.95 -20.32
CA ALA A 432 -0.57 15.96 -20.01
C ALA A 432 -0.62 17.18 -20.95
N ARG A 433 -0.99 17.00 -22.23
CA ARG A 433 -1.07 18.08 -23.22
C ARG A 433 -2.45 18.71 -23.28
N ASP A 434 -3.49 17.86 -23.31
CA ASP A 434 -4.85 18.26 -23.67
C ASP A 434 -5.77 18.42 -22.43
N ASP A 435 -5.34 17.94 -21.24
CA ASP A 435 -6.20 17.79 -20.05
C ASP A 435 -7.52 17.07 -20.39
N GLU A 436 -7.43 16.12 -21.32
CA GLU A 436 -8.54 15.35 -21.87
C GLU A 436 -8.07 14.00 -22.38
N VAL A 437 -8.61 12.91 -21.83
CA VAL A 437 -8.53 11.57 -22.40
C VAL A 437 -9.88 11.21 -23.04
N THR A 438 -9.84 10.58 -24.21
CA THR A 438 -11.01 10.00 -24.88
C THR A 438 -10.82 8.49 -25.06
N MET A 439 -11.73 7.71 -24.47
CA MET A 439 -11.79 6.26 -24.66
C MET A 439 -13.09 5.88 -25.37
N HIS A 440 -13.22 4.63 -25.80
CA HIS A 440 -14.46 4.14 -26.41
C HIS A 440 -15.11 3.13 -25.48
N PHE A 441 -16.44 3.12 -25.47
CA PHE A 441 -17.25 2.11 -24.83
C PHE A 441 -18.27 1.60 -25.86
N GLU A 442 -18.11 0.35 -26.31
CA GLU A 442 -18.95 -0.28 -27.32
C GLU A 442 -19.01 0.53 -28.64
N GLY A 443 -17.86 1.09 -29.02
CA GLY A 443 -17.71 1.91 -30.23
C GLY A 443 -18.17 3.37 -30.09
N GLN A 444 -18.70 3.78 -28.94
CA GLN A 444 -19.06 5.18 -28.67
C GLN A 444 -17.97 5.90 -27.88
N PRO A 445 -17.53 7.09 -28.29
CA PRO A 445 -16.52 7.83 -27.54
C PRO A 445 -17.05 8.31 -26.18
N ILE A 446 -16.13 8.39 -25.23
CA ILE A 446 -16.30 8.99 -23.91
C ILE A 446 -15.12 9.95 -23.70
N SER A 447 -15.41 11.25 -23.61
CA SER A 447 -14.42 12.25 -23.18
C SER A 447 -14.45 12.39 -21.67
N SER A 448 -13.28 12.35 -21.04
CA SER A 448 -13.11 12.65 -19.62
C SER A 448 -13.49 14.09 -19.24
N ARG A 449 -13.48 15.05 -20.18
CA ARG A 449 -13.89 16.44 -19.91
C ARG A 449 -15.39 16.63 -19.91
N GLU A 450 -16.09 15.87 -20.75
CA GLU A 450 -17.55 15.90 -20.87
C GLU A 450 -18.25 15.01 -19.83
N SER A 451 -17.51 14.09 -19.22
CA SER A 451 -18.04 13.17 -18.21
C SER A 451 -18.17 13.85 -16.85
N GLU A 452 -19.38 13.83 -16.28
CA GLU A 452 -19.64 14.22 -14.89
C GLU A 452 -19.26 13.07 -13.95
N GLY A 453 -18.48 13.33 -12.88
CA GLY A 453 -18.18 12.34 -11.85
C GLY A 453 -16.70 12.18 -11.51
N GLY A 454 -16.37 10.99 -10.97
CA GLY A 454 -15.08 10.66 -10.35
C GLY A 454 -15.20 10.48 -8.84
N VAL A 455 -14.61 9.42 -8.30
CA VAL A 455 -14.54 9.15 -6.86
C VAL A 455 -13.45 10.01 -6.20
N ALA A 456 -12.41 10.39 -6.95
CA ALA A 456 -11.38 11.31 -6.46
C ALA A 456 -11.93 12.75 -6.34
N ARG A 457 -12.24 13.18 -5.11
CA ARG A 457 -12.80 14.52 -4.81
C ARG A 457 -11.72 15.57 -4.51
N THR A 458 -10.52 15.14 -4.17
CA THR A 458 -9.37 15.97 -3.82
C THR A 458 -8.19 15.59 -4.71
N LEU A 459 -7.27 16.53 -4.96
CA LEU A 459 -6.04 16.23 -5.70
C LEU A 459 -5.22 15.20 -4.90
N PRO A 460 -4.97 13.99 -5.42
CA PRO A 460 -4.15 13.00 -4.72
C PRO A 460 -2.72 13.52 -4.60
N VAL A 461 -2.16 13.57 -3.39
CA VAL A 461 -0.77 14.03 -3.16
C VAL A 461 0.22 12.88 -3.07
N ASP A 462 -0.27 11.65 -3.15
CA ASP A 462 0.43 10.39 -2.88
C ASP A 462 0.53 9.47 -4.11
N LEU A 463 0.28 10.02 -5.30
CA LEU A 463 0.39 9.32 -6.58
C LEU A 463 1.68 9.67 -7.31
N ASP A 464 2.20 8.73 -8.09
CA ASP A 464 3.31 8.99 -9.00
C ASP A 464 2.94 10.02 -10.09
N PRO A 465 3.92 10.68 -10.74
CA PRO A 465 3.66 11.73 -11.72
C PRO A 465 2.72 11.35 -12.88
N VAL A 466 2.73 10.10 -13.32
CA VAL A 466 1.83 9.63 -14.39
C VAL A 466 0.43 9.44 -13.84
N SER A 467 0.31 8.72 -12.72
CA SER A 467 -0.99 8.48 -12.07
C SER A 467 -1.67 9.79 -11.65
N LEU A 468 -0.92 10.76 -11.11
CA LEU A 468 -1.42 12.09 -10.75
C LEU A 468 -2.12 12.80 -11.92
N LEU A 469 -1.58 12.65 -13.14
CA LEU A 469 -2.17 13.27 -14.32
C LEU A 469 -3.28 12.42 -14.93
N VAL A 470 -3.11 11.10 -15.03
CA VAL A 470 -3.98 10.24 -15.84
C VAL A 470 -5.19 9.71 -15.06
N VAL A 471 -5.01 9.33 -13.78
CA VAL A 471 -6.07 8.72 -12.96
C VAL A 471 -7.35 9.55 -12.89
N PRO A 472 -7.31 10.90 -12.71
CA PRO A 472 -8.53 11.71 -12.68
C PRO A 472 -9.34 11.68 -13.99
N HIS A 473 -8.71 11.39 -15.13
CA HIS A 473 -9.43 11.23 -16.39
C HIS A 473 -10.03 9.83 -16.52
N LEU A 474 -9.26 8.81 -16.15
CA LEU A 474 -9.71 7.42 -16.18
C LEU A 474 -10.87 7.17 -15.23
N ASP A 475 -10.83 7.76 -14.03
CA ASP A 475 -11.89 7.66 -13.02
C ASP A 475 -13.22 8.24 -13.52
N ARG A 476 -13.18 9.39 -14.21
CA ARG A 476 -14.35 9.99 -14.89
C ARG A 476 -14.89 9.10 -16.00
N ILE A 477 -14.01 8.56 -16.84
CA ILE A 477 -14.40 7.65 -17.93
C ILE A 477 -15.02 6.37 -17.36
N TYR A 478 -14.43 5.79 -16.31
CA TYR A 478 -14.92 4.59 -15.64
C TYR A 478 -16.31 4.81 -15.06
N ALA A 479 -16.53 5.92 -14.34
CA ALA A 479 -17.83 6.29 -13.81
C ALA A 479 -18.89 6.44 -14.91
N GLU A 480 -18.51 7.05 -16.04
CA GLU A 480 -19.37 7.21 -17.21
C GLU A 480 -19.71 5.86 -17.88
N MET A 481 -18.76 4.94 -18.02
CA MET A 481 -19.01 3.58 -18.50
C MET A 481 -19.99 2.84 -17.57
N GLY A 482 -19.81 2.96 -16.25
CA GLY A 482 -20.72 2.42 -15.25
C GLY A 482 -22.13 3.01 -15.38
N ARG A 483 -22.25 4.34 -15.55
CA ARG A 483 -23.53 5.03 -15.76
C ARG A 483 -24.27 4.52 -17.00
N ARG A 484 -23.56 4.25 -18.11
CA ARG A 484 -24.15 3.66 -19.33
C ARG A 484 -24.61 2.21 -19.14
N CYS A 485 -24.19 1.55 -18.07
CA CYS A 485 -24.63 0.21 -17.70
C CYS A 485 -25.76 0.18 -16.66
N ALA A 486 -26.19 1.33 -16.12
CA ALA A 486 -27.10 1.39 -14.96
C ALA A 486 -28.43 0.65 -15.15
N ASP A 487 -28.98 0.66 -16.37
CA ASP A 487 -30.25 0.00 -16.69
C ASP A 487 -30.08 -1.48 -17.14
N ARG A 488 -28.86 -2.01 -17.15
CA ARG A 488 -28.57 -3.37 -17.60
C ARG A 488 -28.71 -4.38 -16.46
N PRO A 489 -29.26 -5.58 -16.70
CA PRO A 489 -29.37 -6.61 -15.67
C PRO A 489 -28.00 -7.26 -15.40
N GLY A 490 -27.59 -7.27 -14.13
CA GLY A 490 -26.34 -7.89 -13.66
C GLY A 490 -25.27 -6.87 -13.30
N ASP A 491 -24.04 -7.37 -13.09
CA ASP A 491 -22.93 -6.54 -12.64
C ASP A 491 -22.29 -5.76 -13.82
N PRO A 492 -22.07 -4.43 -13.69
CA PRO A 492 -21.54 -3.60 -14.78
C PRO A 492 -20.13 -4.00 -15.23
N HIS A 493 -19.31 -4.61 -14.36
CA HIS A 493 -17.94 -5.02 -14.69
C HIS A 493 -17.89 -6.04 -15.83
N ARG A 494 -18.99 -6.74 -16.11
CA ARG A 494 -19.14 -7.60 -17.29
C ARG A 494 -18.87 -6.85 -18.60
N TRP A 495 -19.32 -5.60 -18.71
CA TRP A 495 -19.15 -4.79 -19.92
C TRP A 495 -18.03 -3.77 -19.77
N VAL A 496 -17.86 -3.20 -18.58
CA VAL A 496 -16.87 -2.15 -18.34
C VAL A 496 -15.45 -2.70 -18.43
N ASN A 497 -15.15 -3.85 -17.81
CA ASN A 497 -13.76 -4.31 -17.73
C ASN A 497 -13.10 -4.57 -19.09
N PRO A 498 -13.76 -5.23 -20.07
CA PRO A 498 -13.17 -5.45 -21.41
C PRO A 498 -12.95 -4.17 -22.21
N GLU A 499 -13.81 -3.15 -22.02
CA GLU A 499 -13.69 -1.87 -22.73
C GLU A 499 -12.69 -0.93 -22.04
N PHE A 500 -12.57 -1.03 -20.71
CA PHE A 500 -11.71 -0.16 -19.90
C PHE A 500 -10.26 -0.63 -19.86
N HIS A 501 -10.00 -1.93 -19.67
CA HIS A 501 -8.62 -2.42 -19.52
C HIS A 501 -7.95 -2.75 -20.85
N GLY A 502 -8.71 -3.18 -21.86
CA GLY A 502 -8.18 -3.56 -23.17
C GLY A 502 -8.74 -4.88 -23.67
N TRP A 503 -8.48 -5.18 -24.95
CA TRP A 503 -9.07 -6.32 -25.66
C TRP A 503 -8.74 -7.68 -25.03
N TRP A 504 -7.63 -7.77 -24.29
CA TRP A 504 -7.18 -9.00 -23.62
C TRP A 504 -8.00 -9.37 -22.39
N ALA A 505 -8.74 -8.42 -21.79
CA ALA A 505 -9.67 -8.75 -20.74
C ALA A 505 -10.83 -9.54 -21.37
N PHE A 506 -11.00 -10.79 -20.95
CA PHE A 506 -11.95 -11.69 -21.60
C PHE A 506 -13.38 -11.16 -21.51
N ARG A 507 -14.24 -11.51 -22.47
CA ARG A 507 -15.64 -11.04 -22.52
C ARG A 507 -16.63 -12.01 -21.87
N GLY A 508 -16.24 -13.25 -21.60
CA GLY A 508 -17.02 -14.14 -20.75
C GLY A 508 -16.90 -13.69 -19.29
N PHE A 509 -17.98 -13.83 -18.52
CA PHE A 509 -18.06 -13.29 -17.16
C PHE A 509 -18.75 -14.28 -16.24
N ARG A 510 -18.16 -14.51 -15.06
CA ARG A 510 -18.70 -15.34 -13.99
C ARG A 510 -18.83 -14.52 -12.72
N ILE A 511 -19.95 -14.68 -12.03
CA ILE A 511 -20.27 -14.05 -10.74
C ILE A 511 -20.96 -15.08 -9.84
N ASN A 512 -20.63 -15.12 -8.55
CA ASN A 512 -21.27 -16.02 -7.58
C ASN A 512 -22.14 -15.28 -6.55
N VAL A 513 -22.45 -14.01 -6.80
CA VAL A 513 -23.31 -13.15 -5.96
C VAL A 513 -24.42 -12.58 -6.82
N ASP A 514 -25.66 -12.74 -6.38
CA ASP A 514 -26.81 -12.07 -6.99
C ASP A 514 -26.76 -10.57 -6.68
N VAL A 515 -26.74 -9.75 -7.73
CA VAL A 515 -26.56 -8.28 -7.59
C VAL A 515 -27.73 -7.62 -6.85
N ALA A 516 -28.94 -8.16 -6.96
CA ALA A 516 -30.13 -7.57 -6.35
C ALA A 516 -30.24 -7.89 -4.85
N THR A 517 -29.89 -9.11 -4.45
CA THR A 517 -30.07 -9.63 -3.09
C THR A 517 -28.78 -9.66 -2.28
N GLY A 518 -27.62 -9.69 -2.94
CA GLY A 518 -26.32 -9.89 -2.30
C GLY A 518 -26.04 -11.34 -1.86
N ASN A 519 -26.96 -12.27 -2.15
CA ASN A 519 -26.83 -13.68 -1.77
C ASN A 519 -25.91 -14.45 -2.72
N LEU A 520 -25.30 -15.53 -2.21
CA LEU A 520 -24.53 -16.47 -3.00
C LEU A 520 -25.43 -17.22 -3.99
N ILE A 521 -24.95 -17.38 -5.22
CA ILE A 521 -25.60 -18.13 -6.30
C ILE A 521 -24.58 -19.00 -7.04
N ASP A 522 -25.02 -20.19 -7.46
CA ASP A 522 -24.28 -21.09 -8.37
C ASP A 522 -22.79 -21.33 -8.00
N LEU A 523 -22.48 -21.41 -6.69
CA LEU A 523 -21.10 -21.41 -6.20
C LEU A 523 -20.28 -22.63 -6.69
N ASP A 524 -20.88 -23.83 -6.79
CA ASP A 524 -20.20 -25.01 -7.35
C ASP A 524 -19.82 -24.79 -8.83
N GLU A 525 -20.75 -24.33 -9.67
CA GLU A 525 -20.48 -24.04 -11.10
C GLU A 525 -19.42 -22.95 -11.24
N PHE A 526 -19.51 -21.89 -10.44
CA PHE A 526 -18.53 -20.80 -10.43
C PHE A 526 -17.12 -21.29 -10.12
N LEU A 527 -16.95 -22.12 -9.08
CA LEU A 527 -15.66 -22.64 -8.68
C LEU A 527 -15.09 -23.62 -9.72
N ARG A 528 -15.93 -24.50 -10.29
CA ARG A 528 -15.51 -25.39 -11.39
C ARG A 528 -15.07 -24.62 -12.62
N ALA A 529 -15.80 -23.56 -12.98
CA ALA A 529 -15.43 -22.68 -14.08
C ALA A 529 -14.07 -22.00 -13.80
N PHE A 530 -13.82 -21.55 -12.57
CA PHE A 530 -12.53 -20.92 -12.24
C PHE A 530 -11.36 -21.91 -12.39
N HIS A 531 -11.52 -23.16 -11.92
CA HIS A 531 -10.53 -24.22 -12.13
C HIS A 531 -10.31 -24.49 -13.63
N ALA A 532 -11.39 -24.70 -14.39
CA ALA A 532 -11.32 -25.01 -15.81
C ALA A 532 -10.72 -23.88 -16.66
N SER A 533 -10.82 -22.63 -16.21
CA SER A 533 -10.23 -21.48 -16.92
C SER A 533 -8.79 -21.18 -16.51
N TYR A 534 -8.42 -21.31 -15.23
CA TYR A 534 -7.15 -20.78 -14.72
C TYR A 534 -6.15 -21.83 -14.21
N HIS A 535 -6.60 -23.03 -13.85
CA HIS A 535 -5.73 -24.01 -13.22
C HIS A 535 -5.15 -24.98 -14.28
N PRO A 536 -3.80 -25.06 -14.44
CA PRO A 536 -3.15 -25.84 -15.51
C PRO A 536 -3.64 -27.29 -15.65
N ALA A 537 -3.94 -27.95 -14.53
CA ALA A 537 -4.44 -29.33 -14.53
C ALA A 537 -5.85 -29.51 -15.16
N TYR A 538 -6.63 -28.45 -15.34
CA TYR A 538 -8.02 -28.52 -15.84
C TYR A 538 -8.26 -27.68 -17.10
N ASN A 539 -7.27 -26.90 -17.54
CA ASN A 539 -7.39 -26.03 -18.72
C ASN A 539 -6.50 -26.47 -19.91
N GLY A 540 -5.94 -27.69 -19.84
CA GLY A 540 -5.04 -28.21 -20.88
C GLY A 540 -3.61 -27.67 -20.79
N ASP A 541 -3.13 -27.42 -19.57
CA ASP A 541 -1.78 -26.92 -19.26
C ASP A 541 -1.49 -25.54 -19.88
N GLN A 542 -2.53 -24.72 -20.07
CA GLN A 542 -2.41 -23.39 -20.64
C GLN A 542 -2.08 -22.38 -19.53
N PRO A 543 -0.92 -21.69 -19.60
CA PRO A 543 -0.65 -20.59 -18.69
C PRO A 543 -1.54 -19.40 -19.04
N LEU A 544 -1.84 -18.56 -18.04
CA LEU A 544 -2.54 -17.31 -18.29
C LEU A 544 -1.69 -16.41 -19.20
N ILE A 545 -2.23 -16.06 -20.38
CA ILE A 545 -1.50 -15.29 -21.40
C ILE A 545 -1.43 -13.82 -21.02
N HIS A 546 -2.57 -13.24 -20.62
CA HIS A 546 -2.68 -11.83 -20.27
C HIS A 546 -3.32 -11.67 -18.88
N PRO A 547 -2.84 -10.70 -18.08
CA PRO A 547 -3.48 -10.35 -16.82
C PRO A 547 -5.00 -10.13 -16.94
N GLN A 548 -5.76 -10.72 -16.02
CA GLN A 548 -7.23 -10.66 -16.04
C GLN A 548 -7.77 -9.88 -14.85
N PRO A 549 -8.78 -9.01 -15.06
CA PRO A 549 -9.46 -8.35 -13.97
C PRO A 549 -10.32 -9.32 -13.17
N ALA A 550 -10.25 -9.20 -11.85
CA ALA A 550 -11.00 -10.03 -10.91
C ALA A 550 -11.47 -9.19 -9.72
N GLY A 551 -12.51 -9.67 -9.05
CA GLY A 551 -13.05 -9.06 -7.85
C GLY A 551 -13.03 -10.06 -6.71
N VAL A 552 -12.56 -9.60 -5.56
CA VAL A 552 -12.47 -10.39 -4.32
C VAL A 552 -13.33 -9.77 -3.23
N ALA A 553 -13.88 -10.61 -2.37
CA ALA A 553 -14.47 -10.24 -1.10
C ALA A 553 -13.35 -10.12 -0.07
N VAL A 554 -13.01 -8.88 0.30
CA VAL A 554 -12.00 -8.62 1.32
C VAL A 554 -12.61 -8.83 2.69
N THR A 555 -11.86 -9.52 3.54
CA THR A 555 -12.20 -9.78 4.93
C THR A 555 -11.11 -9.25 5.86
N ASP A 556 -11.45 -8.97 7.11
CA ASP A 556 -10.47 -8.68 8.16
C ASP A 556 -9.80 -9.97 8.67
N SER A 557 -8.86 -9.85 9.61
CA SER A 557 -8.16 -10.98 10.24
C SER A 557 -9.10 -11.93 10.99
N ALA A 558 -10.31 -11.48 11.36
CA ALA A 558 -11.37 -12.29 11.94
C ALA A 558 -12.31 -12.91 10.88
N ALA A 559 -11.93 -12.85 9.61
CA ALA A 559 -12.69 -13.34 8.45
C ALA A 559 -14.05 -12.65 8.24
N ARG A 560 -14.27 -11.47 8.83
CA ARG A 560 -15.51 -10.71 8.66
C ARG A 560 -15.44 -9.90 7.37
N TYR A 561 -16.54 -9.86 6.63
CA TYR A 561 -16.61 -9.14 5.36
C TYR A 561 -16.44 -7.63 5.54
N VAL A 562 -15.45 -7.06 4.86
CA VAL A 562 -15.15 -5.62 4.86
C VAL A 562 -15.72 -4.96 3.60
N GLY A 563 -15.51 -5.55 2.44
CA GLY A 563 -15.93 -4.94 1.18
C GLY A 563 -15.50 -5.70 -0.07
N TRP A 564 -16.02 -5.25 -1.21
CA TRP A 564 -15.58 -5.71 -2.53
C TRP A 564 -14.32 -4.97 -2.93
N HIS A 565 -13.35 -5.68 -3.48
CA HIS A 565 -12.11 -5.08 -3.98
C HIS A 565 -11.71 -5.66 -5.31
N ALA A 566 -11.12 -4.82 -6.17
CA ALA A 566 -10.70 -5.23 -7.50
C ALA A 566 -9.19 -5.48 -7.54
N ILE A 567 -8.80 -6.64 -8.09
CA ILE A 567 -7.42 -7.09 -8.23
C ILE A 567 -7.19 -7.62 -9.64
N THR A 568 -5.92 -7.83 -10.00
CA THR A 568 -5.54 -8.37 -11.30
C THR A 568 -4.89 -9.73 -11.13
N ILE A 569 -5.47 -10.80 -11.70
CA ILE A 569 -4.82 -12.11 -11.76
C ILE A 569 -3.71 -12.04 -12.80
N LEU A 570 -2.48 -12.37 -12.40
CA LEU A 570 -1.30 -12.29 -13.25
C LEU A 570 -0.90 -13.64 -13.83
N ARG A 571 -0.94 -14.69 -13.00
CA ARG A 571 -0.59 -16.06 -13.39
C ARG A 571 -1.07 -17.07 -12.35
N VAL A 572 -1.20 -18.33 -12.79
CA VAL A 572 -1.41 -19.48 -11.91
C VAL A 572 -0.28 -20.47 -12.17
N ALA A 573 0.46 -20.83 -11.13
CA ALA A 573 1.63 -21.70 -11.24
C ALA A 573 1.95 -22.36 -9.90
N PRO A 574 2.65 -23.51 -9.89
CA PRO A 574 3.20 -24.07 -8.66
C PRO A 574 4.25 -23.13 -8.06
N ASP A 575 4.32 -23.11 -6.73
CA ASP A 575 5.41 -22.48 -5.99
C ASP A 575 6.64 -23.42 -5.86
N PRO A 576 7.74 -22.99 -5.22
CA PRO A 576 8.92 -23.85 -5.02
C PRO A 576 8.67 -25.11 -4.17
N HIS A 577 7.49 -25.26 -3.58
CA HIS A 577 7.04 -26.40 -2.79
C HIS A 577 5.95 -27.22 -3.51
N ASP A 578 5.76 -27.01 -4.82
CA ASP A 578 4.77 -27.65 -5.68
C ASP A 578 3.31 -27.38 -5.27
N VAL A 579 3.04 -26.32 -4.49
CA VAL A 579 1.67 -25.88 -4.19
C VAL A 579 1.18 -24.99 -5.31
N MET A 580 0.04 -25.31 -5.91
CA MET A 580 -0.56 -24.45 -6.94
C MET A 580 -1.07 -23.15 -6.31
N ARG A 581 -0.62 -22.01 -6.84
CA ARG A 581 -0.96 -20.67 -6.35
C ARG A 581 -1.50 -19.78 -7.45
N VAL A 582 -2.35 -18.84 -7.04
CA VAL A 582 -2.75 -17.70 -7.86
C VAL A 582 -1.87 -16.51 -7.47
N TYR A 583 -1.17 -15.95 -8.44
CA TYR A 583 -0.38 -14.73 -8.29
C TYR A 583 -1.15 -13.58 -8.88
N PHE A 584 -1.25 -12.49 -8.14
CA PHE A 584 -2.09 -11.36 -8.48
C PHE A 584 -1.44 -10.04 -8.07
N PHE A 585 -1.92 -8.95 -8.65
CA PHE A 585 -1.55 -7.59 -8.31
C PHE A 585 -2.70 -6.88 -7.60
N ASN A 586 -2.37 -6.23 -6.48
CA ASN A 586 -3.29 -5.44 -5.67
C ASN A 586 -2.75 -4.01 -5.55
N PRO A 587 -3.45 -2.99 -6.11
CA PRO A 587 -2.94 -1.62 -6.17
C PRO A 587 -3.09 -0.84 -4.85
N ASN A 588 -3.52 -1.46 -3.75
CA ASN A 588 -3.87 -0.79 -2.49
C ASN A 588 -2.68 -0.40 -1.59
N ASN A 589 -1.45 -0.44 -2.11
CA ASN A 589 -0.20 -0.16 -1.36
C ASN A 589 0.08 -1.08 -0.15
N ASP A 590 -0.77 -2.07 0.13
CA ASP A 590 -0.57 -3.08 1.17
C ASP A 590 -1.10 -4.45 0.70
N SER A 591 -0.27 -5.16 -0.04
CA SER A 591 -0.65 -6.48 -0.57
C SER A 591 -0.44 -7.64 0.41
N GLY A 592 0.09 -7.41 1.62
CA GLY A 592 0.44 -8.48 2.58
C GLY A 592 -0.61 -8.72 3.66
N GLN A 593 -1.89 -8.70 3.28
CA GLN A 593 -3.02 -8.66 4.21
C GLN A 593 -3.36 -10.04 4.79
N ASP A 594 -3.82 -10.04 6.04
CA ASP A 594 -4.50 -11.19 6.65
C ASP A 594 -6.01 -11.09 6.39
N TRP A 595 -6.56 -12.07 5.69
CA TRP A 595 -7.98 -12.18 5.34
C TRP A 595 -8.72 -13.19 6.25
N GLY A 596 -8.11 -13.59 7.36
CA GLY A 596 -8.70 -14.46 8.37
C GLY A 596 -8.90 -15.91 7.92
N ASP A 597 -9.30 -16.78 8.85
CA ASP A 597 -9.43 -18.24 8.65
C ASP A 597 -8.13 -18.87 8.09
N GLY A 598 -6.97 -18.33 8.47
CA GLY A 598 -5.65 -18.79 7.99
C GLY A 598 -5.33 -18.41 6.55
N VAL A 599 -6.07 -17.48 5.94
CA VAL A 599 -5.82 -16.96 4.60
C VAL A 599 -4.96 -15.69 4.69
N VAL A 600 -3.64 -15.86 4.61
CA VAL A 600 -2.67 -14.75 4.69
C VAL A 600 -2.01 -14.55 3.33
N VAL A 601 -2.16 -13.36 2.76
CA VAL A 601 -1.60 -13.04 1.45
C VAL A 601 -0.07 -12.95 1.55
N SER A 602 0.60 -13.73 0.70
CA SER A 602 2.07 -13.74 0.62
C SER A 602 2.55 -12.75 -0.43
N THR A 603 3.65 -12.05 -0.16
CA THR A 603 4.29 -11.10 -1.10
C THR A 603 5.72 -11.51 -1.46
N ALA A 604 6.21 -12.59 -0.85
CA ALA A 604 7.51 -13.20 -1.10
C ALA A 604 7.54 -14.61 -0.48
N GLY A 605 8.52 -15.42 -0.91
CA GLY A 605 8.83 -16.73 -0.33
C GLY A 605 8.13 -17.92 -0.99
N ASN A 606 7.06 -17.69 -1.75
CA ASN A 606 6.31 -18.73 -2.46
C ASN A 606 6.36 -18.52 -3.99
N GLY A 607 7.49 -18.00 -4.49
CA GLY A 607 7.70 -17.80 -5.93
C GLY A 607 7.15 -16.49 -6.49
N GLU A 608 6.73 -15.54 -5.65
CA GLU A 608 6.32 -14.20 -6.07
C GLU A 608 7.49 -13.45 -6.73
N ARG A 609 7.18 -12.77 -7.84
CA ARG A 609 8.05 -11.74 -8.43
C ARG A 609 7.79 -10.40 -7.73
N PHE A 610 8.70 -9.45 -7.87
CA PHE A 610 8.52 -8.12 -7.29
C PHE A 610 7.19 -7.48 -7.74
N GLY A 611 6.40 -7.04 -6.76
CA GLY A 611 5.05 -6.48 -6.95
C GLY A 611 3.92 -7.51 -7.05
N GLU A 612 4.22 -8.81 -7.07
CA GLU A 612 3.20 -9.86 -7.00
C GLU A 612 2.81 -10.16 -5.55
N ALA A 613 1.53 -10.44 -5.36
CA ALA A 613 0.97 -11.10 -4.20
C ALA A 613 0.48 -12.49 -4.59
N SER A 614 0.34 -13.40 -3.63
CA SER A 614 -0.13 -14.74 -3.94
C SER A 614 -0.86 -15.42 -2.79
N LEU A 615 -1.72 -16.36 -3.17
CA LEU A 615 -2.41 -17.28 -2.27
C LEU A 615 -2.45 -18.69 -2.89
N PRO A 616 -2.48 -19.76 -2.08
CA PRO A 616 -2.86 -21.10 -2.55
C PRO A 616 -4.18 -21.05 -3.33
N PHE A 617 -4.28 -21.82 -4.42
CA PHE A 617 -5.37 -21.70 -5.39
C PHE A 617 -6.76 -21.73 -4.75
N GLY A 618 -7.01 -22.70 -3.86
CA GLY A 618 -8.31 -22.81 -3.18
C GLY A 618 -8.60 -21.66 -2.21
N GLN A 619 -7.57 -21.13 -1.52
CA GLN A 619 -7.75 -19.98 -0.63
C GLN A 619 -8.08 -18.72 -1.42
N PHE A 620 -7.40 -18.49 -2.55
CA PHE A 620 -7.74 -17.39 -3.46
C PHE A 620 -9.17 -17.53 -4.01
N ALA A 621 -9.50 -18.72 -4.52
CA ALA A 621 -10.84 -19.01 -5.07
C ALA A 621 -11.94 -18.81 -4.03
N SER A 622 -11.67 -19.05 -2.75
CA SER A 622 -12.62 -18.80 -1.65
C SER A 622 -12.94 -17.32 -1.40
N ARG A 623 -12.13 -16.40 -1.92
CA ARG A 623 -12.37 -14.94 -1.82
C ARG A 623 -12.81 -14.35 -3.14
N LEU A 624 -12.75 -15.09 -4.24
CA LEU A 624 -13.15 -14.63 -5.57
C LEU A 624 -14.68 -14.58 -5.69
N TYR A 625 -15.21 -13.45 -6.17
CA TYR A 625 -16.66 -13.31 -6.44
C TYR A 625 -16.99 -12.98 -7.89
N ILE A 626 -16.07 -12.35 -8.62
CA ILE A 626 -16.15 -12.14 -10.08
C ILE A 626 -14.84 -12.45 -10.78
N PHE A 627 -14.92 -13.03 -11.97
CA PHE A 627 -13.79 -13.16 -12.88
C PHE A 627 -14.26 -13.24 -14.34
N HIS A 628 -13.32 -12.99 -15.25
CA HIS A 628 -13.55 -13.08 -16.69
C HIS A 628 -12.98 -14.39 -17.25
N VAL A 629 -13.65 -14.93 -18.28
CA VAL A 629 -13.31 -16.20 -18.93
C VAL A 629 -13.34 -16.06 -20.45
N ASP A 630 -12.46 -16.79 -21.15
CA ASP A 630 -12.61 -16.94 -22.59
C ASP A 630 -13.82 -17.86 -22.88
N PRO A 631 -14.86 -17.37 -23.57
CA PRO A 631 -16.06 -18.17 -23.84
C PRO A 631 -15.81 -19.34 -24.81
N LEU A 632 -14.67 -19.38 -25.49
CA LEU A 632 -14.29 -20.44 -26.42
C LEU A 632 -13.36 -21.48 -25.79
N GLU A 633 -12.78 -21.19 -24.63
CA GLU A 633 -11.93 -22.11 -23.87
C GLU A 633 -12.70 -22.69 -22.68
N HIS A 634 -13.26 -23.88 -22.88
CA HIS A 634 -14.15 -24.49 -21.89
C HIS A 634 -13.41 -25.20 -20.74
N GLY A 635 -12.16 -25.61 -20.95
CA GLY A 635 -11.45 -26.48 -20.03
C GLY A 635 -12.20 -27.79 -19.76
N GLU A 636 -11.95 -28.38 -18.58
CA GLU A 636 -12.51 -29.67 -18.16
C GLU A 636 -13.17 -29.55 -16.76
N PRO A 637 -14.25 -28.76 -16.60
CA PRO A 637 -14.89 -28.50 -15.30
C PRO A 637 -15.43 -29.76 -14.61
N GLU A 638 -15.80 -30.78 -15.38
CA GLU A 638 -16.24 -32.08 -14.88
C GLU A 638 -15.12 -32.91 -14.24
N LYS A 639 -13.85 -32.61 -14.51
CA LYS A 639 -12.70 -33.29 -13.89
C LYS A 639 -12.29 -32.70 -12.55
N VAL A 640 -12.86 -31.56 -12.16
CA VAL A 640 -12.57 -30.90 -10.88
C VAL A 640 -13.10 -31.77 -9.74
N PRO A 641 -12.27 -32.22 -8.79
CA PRO A 641 -12.71 -33.03 -7.66
C PRO A 641 -13.76 -32.33 -6.82
N ALA A 642 -14.80 -33.06 -6.41
CA ALA A 642 -15.85 -32.51 -5.53
C ALA A 642 -15.27 -32.07 -4.17
N GLU A 643 -14.30 -32.81 -3.64
CA GLU A 643 -13.63 -32.50 -2.37
C GLU A 643 -12.91 -31.14 -2.37
N ASP A 644 -12.33 -30.74 -3.52
CA ASP A 644 -11.69 -29.44 -3.66
C ASP A 644 -12.73 -28.31 -3.63
N VAL A 645 -13.85 -28.51 -4.32
CA VAL A 645 -14.96 -27.55 -4.32
C VAL A 645 -15.55 -27.42 -2.92
N GLU A 646 -15.88 -28.54 -2.26
CA GLU A 646 -16.43 -28.56 -0.89
C GLU A 646 -15.50 -27.85 0.11
N ARG A 647 -14.19 -28.07 0.02
CA ARG A 647 -13.20 -27.39 0.86
C ARG A 647 -13.22 -25.87 0.66
N ILE A 648 -13.29 -25.41 -0.59
CA ILE A 648 -13.33 -23.97 -0.91
C ILE A 648 -14.64 -23.34 -0.45
N VAL A 649 -15.78 -24.02 -0.67
CA VAL A 649 -17.09 -23.60 -0.16
C VAL A 649 -17.06 -23.43 1.36
N GLY A 650 -16.43 -24.35 2.09
CA GLY A 650 -16.28 -24.23 3.54
C GLY A 650 -15.54 -22.94 3.98
N TYR A 651 -14.52 -22.50 3.24
CA TYR A 651 -13.87 -21.20 3.50
C TYR A 651 -14.80 -20.01 3.25
N VAL A 652 -15.67 -20.08 2.23
CA VAL A 652 -16.66 -19.04 1.93
C VAL A 652 -17.68 -18.93 3.06
N GLU A 653 -18.25 -20.06 3.48
CA GLU A 653 -19.33 -20.14 4.49
C GLU A 653 -18.89 -19.69 5.88
N ARG A 654 -17.61 -19.87 6.24
CA ARG A 654 -17.03 -19.43 7.52
C ARG A 654 -16.46 -18.01 7.50
N SER A 655 -16.60 -17.29 6.38
CA SER A 655 -16.08 -15.93 6.22
C SER A 655 -17.14 -14.99 5.64
N TRP A 656 -16.88 -14.39 4.48
CA TRP A 656 -17.75 -13.39 3.86
C TRP A 656 -19.10 -13.95 3.37
N GLY A 657 -19.21 -15.27 3.18
CA GLY A 657 -20.42 -15.92 2.71
C GLY A 657 -21.47 -16.17 3.79
N VAL A 658 -21.12 -16.07 5.08
CA VAL A 658 -21.97 -16.50 6.22
C VAL A 658 -23.38 -15.87 6.19
N ASP A 659 -23.46 -14.56 5.92
CA ASP A 659 -24.72 -13.81 5.88
C ASP A 659 -25.38 -13.77 4.50
N ARG A 660 -24.82 -14.51 3.53
CA ARG A 660 -25.23 -14.49 2.11
C ARG A 660 -25.76 -15.85 1.63
N LEU A 661 -25.91 -16.81 2.54
CA LEU A 661 -26.42 -18.13 2.20
C LEU A 661 -27.92 -18.05 1.86
N PRO A 662 -28.40 -18.75 0.80
CA PRO A 662 -29.80 -18.76 0.45
C PRO A 662 -30.69 -19.20 1.62
N ALA A 663 -31.81 -18.51 1.84
CA ALA A 663 -32.73 -18.81 2.93
C ALA A 663 -33.14 -20.30 2.92
N GLY A 664 -32.79 -21.05 3.97
CA GLY A 664 -33.09 -22.48 4.13
C GLY A 664 -31.87 -23.42 4.17
N SER A 665 -30.65 -22.90 4.00
CA SER A 665 -29.38 -23.67 4.06
C SER A 665 -28.76 -23.79 5.46
N LEU A 666 -29.41 -23.24 6.50
CA LEU A 666 -29.06 -23.51 7.90
C LEU A 666 -29.36 -24.99 8.22
N GLN A 667 -28.40 -25.89 7.97
CA GLN A 667 -28.38 -27.17 8.66
C GLN A 667 -28.18 -26.89 10.15
N ALA A 668 -29.21 -27.19 10.93
CA ALA A 668 -29.18 -27.07 12.37
C ALA A 668 -27.96 -27.80 12.93
N ALA A 669 -27.06 -27.07 13.60
CA ALA A 669 -26.03 -27.66 14.44
C ALA A 669 -26.70 -28.63 15.44
N PRO A 670 -26.17 -29.85 15.65
CA PRO A 670 -26.70 -30.73 16.68
C PRO A 670 -26.54 -30.04 18.04
N ARG A 671 -27.64 -29.92 18.79
CA ARG A 671 -27.59 -29.41 20.17
C ARG A 671 -26.65 -30.29 20.99
N PRO A 672 -25.68 -29.72 21.74
CA PRO A 672 -24.94 -30.48 22.72
C PRO A 672 -25.90 -30.95 23.83
N HIS A 673 -25.76 -32.22 24.21
CA HIS A 673 -26.45 -32.82 25.36
C HIS A 673 -25.91 -32.29 26.69
#